data_AF-A0A7Y5F2T3-F1
#
_entry.id   AF-A0A7Y5F2T3-F1
#
_cell.length_a   1.000
_cell.length_b   1.000
_cell.length_c   1.000
_cell.angle_alpha   90.00
_cell.angle_beta   90.00
_cell.angle_gamma   90.00
#
_symmetry.space_group_name_H-M   'P 1'
#
loop_
_entity.id
_entity.type
_entity.pdbx_description
1 polymer ?
#
loop_
_entity_poly.entity_id
_entity_poly.type
_entity_poly.pdbx_seq_one_letter_code
_entity_poly.pdbx_strand_id
1 'polypeptide(L)'
;MVLIAAACASEPIEVTVPVEVTKEVTVVVTQIVTQEVEVIITPEPGPEVPYEERWASSAHAAADTEPFRHWDAEDPAEVPETCAKCHTSSGYQDYLAADGSEFGVVNTPHQPETLGVTCEACHNDATISLTSVVMPSGVEITGLGDEARCMQCHQGRSSKVQVDAAIAEAAVEDDVVSENLRFINIHYYAAAATKYGNIAQGGYQYEGKTYDANFAHVDGYTSCIGCHDPHTLEVKVETCTGCHTDVETVEDFKNVRMAGSLVDYDGDGDISEGIAGEIEGMREVLYAAIQAYAADTLGAPLIYDAVTYPYFFGDANADGAVTEGEEGFASWTPRLLRAAYNFQVVSKDPGGYAHGGKYLIQLMYDSIEDLNAEAVAGLTRIDHGHFAGSEEAFRHWDEDGGVPGSCAKCHSADGLPLFLAEGVSISQPTSNGLKCATCHDSVSEFTRYAVTSVTFPSGKTIELEEGDDSGLCLSCHQGRSSKAAVDKALGDKELDTVDEGIRFLNIHYFAAGATRYGTEVQGAYEYNGNEYAGYFEHVPGADQCFECHNAHQLEVEVEDKCSECHEVSSVEDLATIRGEETPDYDGDGDTTEGIAGEISTLMDALYAAIQTYAAENATPIVYDTHAYPYFFADDGTGAPGDGYSTWTPRLLKAAYNYQYVQKDPGAFAHNGKYVVQFLIDSIADMGGDVSAYTRP
;
A
#
# COMPACT_ATOMS: atom_id res chain seq x y z
N MET A 1 -102.54 81.21 74.24
CA MET A 1 -102.78 82.62 74.65
C MET A 1 -101.40 83.15 75.00
N VAL A 2 -100.69 84.09 74.34
CA VAL A 2 -100.83 85.09 73.25
C VAL A 2 -99.36 85.33 72.79
N LEU A 3 -98.95 85.20 71.52
CA LEU A 3 -98.98 86.14 70.38
C LEU A 3 -97.92 87.28 70.38
N ILE A 4 -97.31 87.50 69.20
CA ILE A 4 -96.64 88.72 68.62
C ILE A 4 -95.11 88.84 68.85
N ALA A 5 -94.24 88.66 67.83
CA ALA A 5 -93.77 89.54 66.72
C ALA A 5 -92.97 90.78 67.22
N ALA A 6 -91.89 91.33 66.64
CA ALA A 6 -91.10 91.17 65.41
C ALA A 6 -89.75 91.92 65.62
N ALA A 7 -88.70 91.62 64.85
CA ALA A 7 -87.69 92.60 64.37
C ALA A 7 -86.63 91.92 63.47
N CYS A 8 -86.31 92.58 62.36
CA CYS A 8 -85.30 92.21 61.37
C CYS A 8 -83.92 92.80 61.72
N ALA A 9 -82.83 92.10 61.39
CA ALA A 9 -81.53 92.70 61.06
C ALA A 9 -80.73 91.76 60.14
N SER A 10 -79.96 92.38 59.24
CA SER A 10 -79.31 91.90 58.02
C SER A 10 -78.22 90.84 58.16
N GLU A 11 -78.11 90.03 57.09
CA GLU A 11 -77.20 88.91 56.77
C GLU A 11 -75.70 89.28 56.78
N PRO A 12 -74.78 88.29 56.87
CA PRO A 12 -74.21 87.74 55.62
C PRO A 12 -73.76 86.25 55.63
N ILE A 13 -73.96 85.63 54.46
CA ILE A 13 -73.06 84.71 53.72
C ILE A 13 -72.73 83.35 54.36
N GLU A 14 -73.41 82.32 53.84
CA GLU A 14 -73.09 80.90 53.96
C GLU A 14 -71.95 80.49 53.00
N VAL A 15 -70.89 79.92 53.55
CA VAL A 15 -70.01 78.98 52.84
C VAL A 15 -69.94 77.73 53.72
N THR A 16 -70.79 76.75 53.43
CA THR A 16 -70.77 75.45 54.08
C THR A 16 -69.61 74.62 53.54
N VAL A 17 -68.64 74.36 54.42
CA VAL A 17 -67.61 73.33 54.24
C VAL A 17 -68.27 71.97 54.53
N PRO A 18 -68.38 71.05 53.57
CA PRO A 18 -68.86 69.70 53.86
C PRO A 18 -67.80 68.96 54.70
N VAL A 19 -68.20 68.58 55.91
CA VAL A 19 -67.48 67.64 56.77
C VAL A 19 -67.76 66.24 56.24
N GLU A 20 -66.76 65.59 55.64
CA GLU A 20 -66.84 64.17 55.33
C GLU A 20 -66.77 63.35 56.63
N VAL A 21 -67.81 62.55 56.85
CA VAL A 21 -67.86 61.53 57.91
C VAL A 21 -67.30 60.25 57.33
N THR A 22 -66.10 59.84 57.76
CA THR A 22 -65.51 58.56 57.38
C THR A 22 -66.29 57.42 58.05
N LYS A 23 -67.08 56.71 57.26
CA LYS A 23 -67.69 55.43 57.65
C LYS A 23 -66.82 54.32 57.06
N GLU A 24 -66.18 53.52 57.89
CA GLU A 24 -65.51 52.31 57.40
C GLU A 24 -66.55 51.36 56.82
N VAL A 25 -66.52 51.19 55.50
CA VAL A 25 -67.24 50.16 54.78
C VAL A 25 -66.17 49.27 54.16
N THR A 26 -66.04 48.05 54.65
CA THR A 26 -65.17 47.04 54.03
C THR A 26 -65.83 46.62 52.72
N VAL A 27 -65.35 47.17 51.60
CA VAL A 27 -65.69 46.69 50.26
C VAL A 27 -64.56 45.77 49.84
N VAL A 28 -64.84 44.46 49.72
CA VAL A 28 -63.92 43.54 49.05
C VAL A 28 -64.01 43.84 47.56
N VAL A 29 -63.10 44.67 47.06
CA VAL A 29 -62.88 44.86 45.64
C VAL A 29 -61.90 43.78 45.21
N THR A 30 -62.37 42.77 44.47
CA THR A 30 -61.47 41.87 43.74
C THR A 30 -60.87 42.66 42.58
N GLN A 31 -59.79 43.39 42.85
CA GLN A 31 -58.98 43.99 41.81
C GLN A 31 -58.09 42.88 41.25
N ILE A 32 -58.36 42.44 40.02
CA ILE A 32 -57.39 41.62 39.29
C ILE A 32 -56.23 42.57 38.95
N VAL A 33 -55.22 42.57 39.81
CA VAL A 33 -53.95 43.20 39.52
C VAL A 33 -53.20 42.23 38.63
N THR A 34 -53.20 42.46 37.32
CA THR A 34 -52.24 41.80 36.43
C THR A 34 -50.88 42.41 36.74
N GLN A 35 -50.13 41.77 37.64
CA GLN A 35 -48.72 42.04 37.80
C GLN A 35 -48.02 41.29 36.67
N GLU A 36 -47.51 42.02 35.67
CA GLU A 36 -46.49 41.47 34.77
C GLU A 36 -45.24 41.24 35.61
N VAL A 37 -45.12 40.03 36.13
CA VAL A 37 -43.86 39.52 36.64
C VAL A 37 -43.09 39.10 35.40
N GLU A 38 -42.06 39.86 35.05
CA GLU A 38 -41.05 39.41 34.11
C GLU A 38 -40.32 38.23 34.76
N VAL A 39 -40.87 37.03 34.56
CA VAL A 39 -40.19 35.79 34.90
C VAL A 39 -39.09 35.66 33.88
N ILE A 40 -37.86 36.00 34.24
CA ILE A 40 -36.69 35.53 33.53
C ILE A 40 -36.71 34.02 33.70
N ILE A 41 -37.35 33.33 32.77
CA ILE A 41 -37.12 31.90 32.56
C ILE A 41 -35.71 31.88 31.98
N THR A 42 -34.70 31.68 32.82
CA THR A 42 -33.45 31.12 32.33
C THR A 42 -33.85 29.83 31.62
N PRO A 43 -33.65 29.70 30.31
CA PRO A 43 -33.92 28.43 29.65
C PRO A 43 -33.17 27.37 30.46
N GLU A 44 -33.85 26.29 30.85
CA GLU A 44 -33.12 25.11 31.30
C GLU A 44 -32.08 24.84 30.20
N PRO A 45 -30.79 24.68 30.54
CA PRO A 45 -29.83 24.28 29.54
C PRO A 45 -30.39 23.03 28.88
N GLY A 46 -30.50 23.07 27.55
CA GLY A 46 -30.94 21.92 26.78
C GLY A 46 -30.08 20.69 27.12
N PRO A 47 -30.52 19.50 26.71
CA PRO A 47 -29.67 18.32 26.87
C PRO A 47 -28.29 18.61 26.28
N GLU A 48 -27.24 18.46 27.07
CA GLU A 48 -25.85 18.60 26.63
C GLU A 48 -25.59 17.53 25.57
N VAL A 49 -25.35 17.95 24.33
CA VAL A 49 -24.99 17.04 23.24
C VAL A 49 -23.49 16.77 23.33
N PRO A 50 -23.07 15.50 23.59
CA PRO A 50 -21.66 15.18 23.68
C PRO A 50 -20.92 15.59 22.40
N TYR A 51 -19.72 16.15 22.55
CA TYR A 51 -18.82 16.54 21.46
C TYR A 51 -19.33 17.66 20.53
N GLU A 52 -20.45 18.31 20.84
CA GLU A 52 -20.99 19.43 20.04
C GLU A 52 -19.98 20.56 19.86
N GLU A 53 -19.28 20.96 20.93
CA GLU A 53 -18.25 22.01 20.86
C GLU A 53 -17.08 21.61 19.95
N ARG A 54 -16.69 20.33 19.95
CA ARG A 54 -15.62 19.80 19.07
C ARG A 54 -16.06 19.77 17.61
N TRP A 55 -17.30 19.35 17.35
CA TRP A 55 -17.88 19.40 16.02
C TRP A 55 -17.98 20.84 15.51
N ALA A 56 -18.42 21.78 16.35
CA ALA A 56 -18.56 23.18 16.00
C ALA A 56 -17.23 23.86 15.58
N SER A 57 -16.08 23.35 16.04
CA SER A 57 -14.76 23.81 15.59
C SER A 57 -14.26 23.14 14.31
N SER A 58 -14.96 22.14 13.79
CA SER A 58 -14.53 21.37 12.63
C SER A 58 -14.89 22.02 11.30
N ALA A 59 -14.19 21.63 10.24
CA ALA A 59 -14.53 22.04 8.88
C ALA A 59 -15.92 21.57 8.44
N HIS A 60 -16.47 20.50 9.04
CA HIS A 60 -17.82 20.03 8.77
C HIS A 60 -18.90 20.97 9.32
N ALA A 61 -18.64 21.75 10.37
CA ALA A 61 -19.57 22.74 10.89
C ALA A 61 -19.42 24.13 10.25
N ALA A 62 -18.42 24.33 9.39
CA ALA A 62 -18.09 25.61 8.77
C ALA A 62 -19.03 25.95 7.60
N ALA A 63 -20.33 26.08 7.89
CA ALA A 63 -21.42 26.22 6.92
C ALA A 63 -21.32 27.46 5.99
N ASP A 64 -20.50 28.45 6.37
CA ASP A 64 -20.25 29.68 5.63
C ASP A 64 -19.10 29.58 4.63
N THR A 65 -18.49 28.39 4.49
CA THR A 65 -17.37 28.13 3.57
C THR A 65 -17.83 27.62 2.21
N GLU A 66 -16.93 27.71 1.21
CA GLU A 66 -17.17 27.36 -0.19
C GLU A 66 -17.87 26.00 -0.40
N PRO A 67 -17.48 24.89 0.27
CA PRO A 67 -18.13 23.60 0.08
C PRO A 67 -19.65 23.61 0.33
N PHE A 68 -20.18 24.52 1.15
CA PHE A 68 -21.61 24.55 1.48
C PHE A 68 -22.36 25.72 0.84
N ARG A 69 -21.64 26.74 0.34
CA ARG A 69 -22.22 27.98 -0.19
C ARG A 69 -22.08 28.13 -1.70
N HIS A 70 -21.38 27.22 -2.37
CA HIS A 70 -21.14 27.28 -3.83
C HIS A 70 -22.41 27.56 -4.65
N TRP A 71 -23.54 26.93 -4.29
CA TRP A 71 -24.81 27.01 -5.02
C TRP A 71 -25.74 28.15 -4.57
N ASP A 72 -25.32 29.01 -3.63
CA ASP A 72 -26.18 30.07 -3.09
C ASP A 72 -26.61 31.12 -4.13
N ALA A 73 -25.80 31.30 -5.18
CA ALA A 73 -26.07 32.25 -6.26
C ALA A 73 -26.88 31.64 -7.42
N GLU A 74 -27.16 30.33 -7.40
CA GLU A 74 -27.95 29.64 -8.42
C GLU A 74 -29.45 29.96 -8.28
N ASP A 75 -30.23 29.78 -9.37
CA ASP A 75 -31.69 30.01 -9.39
C ASP A 75 -32.43 28.78 -9.97
N PRO A 76 -33.06 27.93 -9.14
CA PRO A 76 -33.12 28.02 -7.67
C PRO A 76 -31.78 27.70 -6.99
N ALA A 77 -31.57 28.24 -5.79
CA ALA A 77 -30.39 27.95 -4.97
C ALA A 77 -30.48 26.52 -4.43
N GLU A 78 -29.96 25.57 -5.20
CA GLU A 78 -30.05 24.13 -4.94
C GLU A 78 -28.71 23.44 -5.23
N VAL A 79 -28.33 22.54 -4.35
CA VAL A 79 -27.22 21.61 -4.54
C VAL A 79 -27.71 20.45 -5.42
N PRO A 80 -27.13 20.24 -6.61
CA PRO A 80 -27.55 19.18 -7.52
C PRO A 80 -27.38 17.78 -6.93
N GLU A 81 -28.13 16.80 -7.44
CA GLU A 81 -28.13 15.40 -6.99
C GLU A 81 -26.71 14.82 -6.92
N THR A 82 -25.88 15.12 -7.92
CA THR A 82 -24.51 14.59 -8.02
C THR A 82 -23.54 15.17 -6.99
N CYS A 83 -23.94 16.23 -6.28
CA CYS A 83 -23.13 16.91 -5.26
C CYS A 83 -23.74 16.79 -3.86
N ALA A 84 -25.07 16.67 -3.77
CA ALA A 84 -25.79 16.72 -2.50
C ALA A 84 -25.41 15.60 -1.52
N LYS A 85 -24.97 14.41 -1.99
CA LYS A 85 -24.50 13.32 -1.12
C LYS A 85 -23.48 13.77 -0.08
N CYS A 86 -22.56 14.67 -0.45
CA CYS A 86 -21.43 15.05 0.41
C CYS A 86 -21.41 16.52 0.80
N HIS A 87 -22.30 17.33 0.22
CA HIS A 87 -22.39 18.75 0.49
C HIS A 87 -23.65 19.15 1.26
N THR A 88 -24.53 18.19 1.60
CA THR A 88 -25.73 18.42 2.42
C THR A 88 -26.00 17.21 3.31
N SER A 89 -26.48 17.44 4.55
CA SER A 89 -26.89 16.36 5.46
C SER A 89 -28.10 15.60 4.90
N SER A 90 -29.04 16.32 4.30
CA SER A 90 -30.25 15.74 3.70
C SER A 90 -29.96 14.92 2.45
N GLY A 91 -29.01 15.35 1.61
CA GLY A 91 -28.57 14.56 0.46
C GLY A 91 -27.85 13.28 0.85
N TYR A 92 -27.10 13.28 1.96
CA TYR A 92 -26.53 12.04 2.48
C TYR A 92 -27.60 11.10 3.04
N GLN A 93 -28.61 11.63 3.74
CA GLN A 93 -29.74 10.84 4.24
C GLN A 93 -30.56 10.22 3.11
N ASP A 94 -30.80 10.96 2.03
CA ASP A 94 -31.42 10.46 0.80
C ASP A 94 -30.57 9.33 0.21
N TYR A 95 -29.26 9.52 0.04
CA TYR A 95 -28.36 8.47 -0.43
C TYR A 95 -28.43 7.20 0.44
N LEU A 96 -28.61 7.33 1.74
CA LEU A 96 -28.68 6.21 2.68
C LEU A 96 -30.07 5.61 2.85
N ALA A 97 -31.09 6.10 2.12
CA ALA A 97 -32.49 5.77 2.34
C ALA A 97 -32.99 6.04 3.78
N ALA A 98 -32.33 6.94 4.51
CA ALA A 98 -32.69 7.28 5.90
C ALA A 98 -33.99 8.09 5.99
N ASP A 99 -34.38 8.75 4.90
CA ASP A 99 -35.64 9.47 4.73
C ASP A 99 -36.75 8.61 4.07
N GLY A 100 -36.46 7.35 3.76
CA GLY A 100 -37.34 6.40 3.08
C GLY A 100 -37.21 6.38 1.55
N SER A 101 -36.20 7.04 0.98
CA SER A 101 -35.86 6.97 -0.45
C SER A 101 -35.14 5.66 -0.84
N GLU A 102 -34.59 5.59 -2.06
CA GLU A 102 -33.82 4.45 -2.55
C GLU A 102 -32.34 4.55 -2.16
N PHE A 103 -31.80 3.50 -1.54
CA PHE A 103 -30.41 3.45 -1.12
C PHE A 103 -29.45 3.53 -2.33
N GLY A 104 -28.37 4.29 -2.19
CA GLY A 104 -27.32 4.43 -3.19
C GLY A 104 -27.57 5.53 -4.21
N VAL A 105 -28.68 6.27 -4.12
CA VAL A 105 -29.05 7.31 -5.08
C VAL A 105 -29.53 8.56 -4.34
N VAL A 106 -29.09 9.74 -4.80
CA VAL A 106 -29.73 11.01 -4.43
C VAL A 106 -30.76 11.33 -5.49
N ASN A 107 -32.04 11.42 -5.09
CA ASN A 107 -33.17 11.40 -6.02
C ASN A 107 -33.58 12.78 -6.51
N THR A 108 -33.28 13.82 -5.74
CA THR A 108 -33.64 15.21 -6.05
C THR A 108 -32.55 16.17 -5.58
N PRO A 109 -32.49 17.39 -6.14
CA PRO A 109 -31.62 18.44 -5.60
C PRO A 109 -32.00 18.76 -4.16
N HIS A 110 -31.02 19.21 -3.37
CA HIS A 110 -31.21 19.57 -1.95
C HIS A 110 -30.86 21.04 -1.72
N GLN A 111 -31.41 21.64 -0.67
CA GLN A 111 -31.10 23.04 -0.35
C GLN A 111 -29.67 23.17 0.20
N PRO A 112 -28.95 24.27 -0.10
CA PRO A 112 -27.64 24.53 0.47
C PRO A 112 -27.63 24.46 2.00
N GLU A 113 -26.64 23.76 2.55
CA GLU A 113 -26.61 23.36 3.95
C GLU A 113 -26.32 24.52 4.91
N THR A 114 -27.25 24.86 5.79
CA THR A 114 -27.15 26.05 6.65
C THR A 114 -26.33 25.84 7.93
N LEU A 115 -26.06 24.58 8.30
CA LEU A 115 -25.36 24.21 9.54
C LEU A 115 -24.11 23.34 9.30
N GLY A 116 -23.70 23.19 8.03
CA GLY A 116 -22.69 22.23 7.63
C GLY A 116 -23.19 20.77 7.79
N VAL A 117 -22.28 19.81 7.73
CA VAL A 117 -22.60 18.39 7.95
C VAL A 117 -22.98 18.18 9.42
N THR A 118 -24.26 17.94 9.67
CA THR A 118 -24.84 17.84 11.03
C THR A 118 -24.63 16.47 11.68
N CYS A 119 -24.89 16.37 13.00
CA CYS A 119 -24.74 15.13 13.76
C CYS A 119 -25.52 13.95 13.15
N GLU A 120 -26.74 14.20 12.68
CA GLU A 120 -27.61 13.17 12.10
C GLU A 120 -27.11 12.61 10.77
N ALA A 121 -26.21 13.32 10.07
CA ALA A 121 -25.56 12.80 8.88
C ALA A 121 -24.75 11.54 9.22
N CYS A 122 -24.09 11.51 10.39
CA CYS A 122 -23.25 10.41 10.84
C CYS A 122 -23.90 9.52 11.92
N HIS A 123 -24.94 10.01 12.60
CA HIS A 123 -25.61 9.32 13.71
C HIS A 123 -27.09 9.07 13.41
N ASN A 124 -27.36 7.98 12.69
CA ASN A 124 -28.71 7.50 12.42
C ASN A 124 -28.72 5.97 12.25
N ASP A 125 -29.91 5.37 12.17
CA ASP A 125 -30.07 3.90 12.08
C ASP A 125 -29.39 3.30 10.83
N ALA A 126 -29.31 4.04 9.72
CA ALA A 126 -28.65 3.57 8.50
C ALA A 126 -27.12 3.60 8.64
N THR A 127 -26.56 4.73 9.08
CA THR A 127 -25.10 4.93 9.19
C THR A 127 -24.42 4.00 10.18
N ILE A 128 -25.08 3.65 11.28
CA ILE A 128 -24.52 2.71 12.27
C ILE A 128 -24.44 1.26 11.75
N SER A 129 -25.12 0.97 10.64
CA SER A 129 -25.15 -0.36 10.03
C SER A 129 -24.29 -0.48 8.77
N LEU A 130 -23.62 0.61 8.35
CA LEU A 130 -22.73 0.59 7.19
C LEU A 130 -21.48 -0.25 7.47
N THR A 131 -21.20 -1.19 6.57
CA THR A 131 -20.02 -2.06 6.62
C THR A 131 -19.29 -2.16 5.28
N SER A 132 -19.73 -1.39 4.28
CA SER A 132 -19.15 -1.37 2.95
C SER A 132 -19.33 -0.04 2.24
N VAL A 133 -18.51 0.19 1.21
CA VAL A 133 -18.55 1.35 0.32
C VAL A 133 -18.25 0.91 -1.11
N VAL A 134 -19.01 1.44 -2.07
CA VAL A 134 -18.73 1.25 -3.51
C VAL A 134 -17.90 2.43 -4.02
N MET A 135 -16.66 2.14 -4.40
CA MET A 135 -15.71 3.10 -4.94
C MET A 135 -16.13 3.55 -6.35
N PRO A 136 -15.65 4.69 -6.86
CA PRO A 136 -15.94 5.15 -8.23
C PRO A 136 -15.53 4.18 -9.35
N SER A 137 -14.63 3.22 -9.05
CA SER A 137 -14.25 2.11 -9.92
C SER A 137 -15.31 1.02 -10.04
N GLY A 138 -16.33 1.04 -9.17
CA GLY A 138 -17.35 0.00 -9.06
C GLY A 138 -16.99 -1.13 -8.09
N VAL A 139 -15.78 -1.14 -7.55
CA VAL A 139 -15.36 -2.10 -6.51
C VAL A 139 -16.09 -1.80 -5.20
N GLU A 140 -16.69 -2.83 -4.59
CA GLU A 140 -17.23 -2.75 -3.23
C GLU A 140 -16.16 -3.20 -2.22
N ILE A 141 -15.75 -2.27 -1.35
CA ILE A 141 -14.90 -2.57 -0.21
C ILE A 141 -15.81 -2.96 0.95
N THR A 142 -15.65 -4.17 1.47
CA THR A 142 -16.47 -4.73 2.56
C THR A 142 -15.66 -4.97 3.82
N GLY A 143 -16.33 -5.32 4.92
CA GLY A 143 -15.67 -5.59 6.20
C GLY A 143 -15.19 -4.32 6.91
N LEU A 144 -15.73 -3.17 6.52
CA LEU A 144 -15.43 -1.88 7.14
C LEU A 144 -16.14 -1.73 8.49
N GLY A 145 -15.51 -0.99 9.38
CA GLY A 145 -16.13 -0.46 10.60
C GLY A 145 -16.75 0.91 10.37
N ASP A 146 -16.69 1.75 11.41
CA ASP A 146 -17.28 3.10 11.41
C ASP A 146 -16.69 4.02 10.33
N GLU A 147 -15.49 3.74 9.81
CA GLU A 147 -14.88 4.47 8.69
C GLU A 147 -15.68 4.38 7.39
N ALA A 148 -16.58 3.40 7.26
CA ALA A 148 -17.49 3.32 6.12
C ALA A 148 -18.25 4.64 5.91
N ARG A 149 -18.63 5.32 7.00
CA ARG A 149 -19.34 6.61 6.94
C ARG A 149 -18.49 7.72 6.31
N CYS A 150 -17.20 7.75 6.64
CA CYS A 150 -16.25 8.73 6.10
C CYS A 150 -15.98 8.46 4.62
N MET A 151 -15.78 7.18 4.30
CA MET A 151 -15.45 6.72 2.94
C MET A 151 -16.56 6.99 1.94
N GLN A 152 -17.83 7.13 2.35
CA GLN A 152 -18.91 7.51 1.44
C GLN A 152 -18.65 8.83 0.69
N CYS A 153 -17.89 9.74 1.29
CA CYS A 153 -17.56 11.04 0.70
C CYS A 153 -16.07 11.20 0.36
N HIS A 154 -15.17 10.68 1.21
CA HIS A 154 -13.73 10.79 1.01
C HIS A 154 -13.13 9.70 0.09
N GLN A 155 -13.93 9.23 -0.88
CA GLN A 155 -13.56 8.21 -1.87
C GLN A 155 -13.16 8.78 -3.25
N GLY A 156 -13.33 10.09 -3.44
CA GLY A 156 -13.26 10.70 -4.77
C GLY A 156 -14.53 10.46 -5.60
N ARG A 157 -14.55 10.98 -6.83
CA ARG A 157 -15.70 10.94 -7.75
C ARG A 157 -15.39 10.28 -9.09
N SER A 158 -14.13 9.98 -9.36
CA SER A 158 -13.65 9.34 -10.57
C SER A 158 -12.59 8.30 -10.24
N SER A 159 -12.31 7.44 -11.19
CA SER A 159 -11.32 6.37 -11.15
C SER A 159 -10.75 6.17 -12.56
N LYS A 160 -9.84 5.20 -12.71
CA LYS A 160 -9.42 4.71 -14.02
C LYS A 160 -10.58 4.42 -14.98
N VAL A 161 -11.70 3.89 -14.48
CA VAL A 161 -12.86 3.49 -15.30
C VAL A 161 -13.41 4.67 -16.12
N GLN A 162 -13.53 5.85 -15.51
CA GLN A 162 -14.03 7.04 -16.21
C GLN A 162 -13.03 7.55 -17.26
N VAL A 163 -11.73 7.44 -16.98
CA VAL A 163 -10.66 7.80 -17.92
C VAL A 163 -10.66 6.85 -19.13
N ASP A 164 -10.68 5.54 -18.89
CA ASP A 164 -10.73 4.52 -19.94
C ASP A 164 -11.99 4.68 -20.82
N ALA A 165 -13.13 4.94 -20.19
CA ALA A 165 -14.38 5.18 -20.92
C ALA A 165 -14.29 6.42 -21.84
N ALA A 166 -13.70 7.52 -21.36
CA ALA A 166 -13.51 8.72 -22.17
C ALA A 166 -12.53 8.50 -23.33
N ILE A 167 -11.44 7.76 -23.10
CA ILE A 167 -10.46 7.39 -24.13
C ILE A 167 -11.10 6.49 -25.20
N ALA A 168 -11.84 5.47 -24.77
CA ALA A 168 -12.54 4.56 -25.66
C ALA A 168 -13.61 5.26 -26.50
N GLU A 169 -14.35 6.21 -25.91
CA GLU A 169 -15.33 7.04 -26.62
C GLU A 169 -14.69 7.97 -27.63
N ALA A 170 -13.54 8.57 -27.29
CA ALA A 170 -12.79 9.41 -28.21
C ALA A 170 -12.28 8.63 -29.44
N ALA A 171 -11.95 7.34 -29.26
CA ALA A 171 -11.55 6.41 -30.32
C ALA A 171 -10.40 6.93 -31.20
N VAL A 172 -9.39 7.52 -30.56
CA VAL A 172 -8.17 8.03 -31.19
C VAL A 172 -6.93 7.36 -30.60
N GLU A 173 -5.83 7.39 -31.34
CA GLU A 173 -4.52 6.94 -30.87
C GLU A 173 -3.99 7.84 -29.74
N ASP A 174 -3.04 7.32 -28.97
CA ASP A 174 -2.57 7.92 -27.71
C ASP A 174 -2.04 9.36 -27.80
N ASP A 175 -1.51 9.74 -28.97
CA ASP A 175 -0.89 11.05 -29.23
C ASP A 175 -1.74 11.94 -30.16
N VAL A 176 -2.99 11.56 -30.41
CA VAL A 176 -3.91 12.32 -31.27
C VAL A 176 -4.85 13.15 -30.41
N VAL A 177 -4.86 14.47 -30.64
CA VAL A 177 -5.77 15.40 -29.98
C VAL A 177 -7.20 15.10 -30.38
N SER A 178 -8.11 15.05 -29.40
CA SER A 178 -9.54 14.84 -29.62
C SER A 178 -10.38 15.88 -28.89
N GLU A 179 -11.31 16.50 -29.61
CA GLU A 179 -12.30 17.43 -29.04
C GLU A 179 -13.30 16.75 -28.08
N ASN A 180 -13.36 15.42 -28.09
CA ASN A 180 -14.21 14.62 -27.19
C ASN A 180 -13.52 14.36 -25.83
N LEU A 181 -12.22 14.63 -25.72
CA LEU A 181 -11.47 14.49 -24.47
C LEU A 181 -11.49 15.81 -23.69
N ARG A 182 -11.69 15.68 -22.39
CA ARG A 182 -11.65 16.76 -21.41
C ARG A 182 -11.04 16.22 -20.13
N PHE A 183 -10.47 17.12 -19.33
CA PHE A 183 -9.92 16.77 -18.04
C PHE A 183 -10.98 16.09 -17.15
N ILE A 184 -10.58 15.02 -16.47
CA ILE A 184 -11.39 14.28 -15.51
C ILE A 184 -10.82 14.53 -14.12
N ASN A 185 -11.67 14.92 -13.18
CA ASN A 185 -11.25 15.24 -11.82
C ASN A 185 -11.61 14.10 -10.86
N ILE A 186 -10.64 13.62 -10.07
CA ILE A 186 -10.90 12.69 -8.96
C ILE A 186 -11.69 13.35 -7.81
N HIS A 187 -11.67 14.69 -7.74
CA HIS A 187 -12.24 15.50 -6.66
C HIS A 187 -11.42 15.47 -5.35
N TYR A 188 -11.76 16.34 -4.41
CA TYR A 188 -10.90 16.66 -3.26
C TYR A 188 -10.95 15.61 -2.15
N TYR A 189 -9.87 15.51 -1.37
CA TYR A 189 -9.75 14.69 -0.17
C TYR A 189 -10.16 13.23 -0.40
N ALA A 190 -9.69 12.64 -1.50
CA ALA A 190 -9.95 11.26 -1.89
C ALA A 190 -9.08 10.25 -1.10
N ALA A 191 -8.95 10.45 0.22
CA ALA A 191 -8.06 9.67 1.09
C ALA A 191 -8.36 8.16 1.04
N ALA A 192 -9.61 7.76 0.86
CA ALA A 192 -9.95 6.34 0.73
C ALA A 192 -9.44 5.74 -0.59
N ALA A 193 -9.45 6.51 -1.68
CA ALA A 193 -8.86 6.07 -2.94
C ALA A 193 -7.34 5.87 -2.81
N THR A 194 -6.65 6.79 -2.14
CA THR A 194 -5.22 6.66 -1.84
C THR A 194 -4.93 5.47 -0.94
N LYS A 195 -5.64 5.36 0.19
CA LYS A 195 -5.39 4.34 1.22
C LYS A 195 -5.60 2.93 0.69
N TYR A 196 -6.67 2.71 -0.07
CA TYR A 196 -6.98 1.38 -0.60
C TYR A 196 -6.27 1.08 -1.92
N GLY A 197 -5.55 2.04 -2.51
CA GLY A 197 -4.63 1.86 -3.62
C GLY A 197 -5.19 0.97 -4.73
N ASN A 198 -4.51 -0.15 -4.99
CA ASN A 198 -4.90 -1.15 -5.98
C ASN A 198 -6.35 -1.66 -5.84
N ILE A 199 -6.86 -1.75 -4.62
CA ILE A 199 -8.22 -2.24 -4.36
C ILE A 199 -9.26 -1.20 -4.79
N ALA A 200 -9.02 0.08 -4.49
CA ALA A 200 -9.95 1.15 -4.84
C ALA A 200 -9.85 1.59 -6.31
N GLN A 201 -8.67 1.44 -6.92
CA GLN A 201 -8.38 1.87 -8.29
C GLN A 201 -8.68 3.36 -8.55
N GLY A 202 -8.45 4.20 -7.53
CA GLY A 202 -8.73 5.64 -7.62
C GLY A 202 -7.83 6.37 -8.61
N GLY A 203 -6.54 6.03 -8.66
CA GLY A 203 -5.60 6.50 -9.68
C GLY A 203 -5.74 5.74 -11.00
N TYR A 204 -5.20 6.31 -12.07
CA TYR A 204 -5.05 5.64 -13.35
C TYR A 204 -3.88 4.67 -13.29
N GLN A 205 -4.20 3.39 -13.17
CA GLN A 205 -3.26 2.29 -13.23
C GLN A 205 -2.99 1.88 -14.69
N TYR A 206 -1.72 1.74 -15.05
CA TYR A 206 -1.29 1.38 -16.39
C TYR A 206 -1.38 -0.13 -16.64
N GLU A 207 -1.73 -0.49 -17.87
CA GLU A 207 -1.89 -1.90 -18.26
C GLU A 207 -0.58 -2.67 -18.08
N GLY A 208 -0.67 -3.89 -17.52
CA GLY A 208 0.49 -4.75 -17.26
C GLY A 208 1.35 -4.31 -16.07
N LYS A 209 0.99 -3.23 -15.36
CA LYS A 209 1.66 -2.80 -14.12
C LYS A 209 0.85 -3.25 -12.91
N THR A 210 1.55 -3.60 -11.84
CA THR A 210 0.96 -3.88 -10.52
C THR A 210 1.20 -2.70 -9.58
N TYR A 211 0.31 -2.56 -8.61
CA TYR A 211 0.29 -1.41 -7.70
C TYR A 211 0.15 -1.85 -6.25
N ASP A 212 0.64 -1.01 -5.35
CA ASP A 212 0.43 -1.14 -3.92
C ASP A 212 -1.07 -1.12 -3.62
N ALA A 213 -1.51 -2.08 -2.81
CA ALA A 213 -2.91 -2.27 -2.44
C ALA A 213 -3.27 -1.42 -1.21
N ASN A 214 -4.06 -1.96 -0.29
CA ASN A 214 -4.42 -1.26 0.93
C ASN A 214 -3.18 -1.02 1.80
N PHE A 215 -2.89 0.27 2.07
CA PHE A 215 -1.90 0.66 3.05
C PHE A 215 -2.34 0.17 4.43
N ALA A 216 -1.58 -0.79 4.95
CA ALA A 216 -1.81 -1.40 6.25
C ALA A 216 -0.83 -0.81 7.26
N HIS A 217 -1.37 -0.25 8.33
CA HIS A 217 -0.60 0.18 9.50
C HIS A 217 -0.66 -0.89 10.60
N VAL A 218 0.04 -0.65 11.71
CA VAL A 218 -0.06 -1.47 12.93
C VAL A 218 -1.50 -1.52 13.46
N ASP A 219 -1.84 -2.58 14.19
CA ASP A 219 -3.18 -2.77 14.75
C ASP A 219 -3.62 -1.57 15.60
N GLY A 220 -4.89 -1.18 15.45
CA GLY A 220 -5.44 0.04 16.05
C GLY A 220 -5.35 1.29 15.17
N TYR A 221 -4.51 1.28 14.14
CA TYR A 221 -4.32 2.42 13.20
C TYR A 221 -4.68 2.04 11.75
N THR A 222 -5.58 1.08 11.58
CA THR A 222 -5.94 0.52 10.26
C THR A 222 -7.13 1.21 9.61
N SER A 223 -7.87 2.04 10.35
CA SER A 223 -9.06 2.78 9.88
C SER A 223 -8.90 4.29 10.06
N CYS A 224 -9.74 5.06 9.37
CA CYS A 224 -9.71 6.53 9.42
C CYS A 224 -9.81 7.06 10.87
N ILE A 225 -10.70 6.47 11.67
CA ILE A 225 -10.93 6.88 13.06
C ILE A 225 -9.84 6.40 14.03
N GLY A 226 -8.97 5.49 13.61
CA GLY A 226 -7.75 5.16 14.37
C GLY A 226 -6.83 6.36 14.48
N CYS A 227 -6.71 7.13 13.39
CA CYS A 227 -5.80 8.28 13.29
C CYS A 227 -6.49 9.63 13.48
N HIS A 228 -7.74 9.79 13.03
CA HIS A 228 -8.48 11.05 13.08
C HIS A 228 -9.53 11.07 14.19
N ASP A 229 -9.76 12.24 14.81
CA ASP A 229 -10.93 12.47 15.65
C ASP A 229 -12.14 12.76 14.75
N PRO A 230 -13.24 11.98 14.84
CA PRO A 230 -14.38 12.14 13.94
C PRO A 230 -15.19 13.43 14.19
N HIS A 231 -14.98 14.12 15.32
CA HIS A 231 -15.68 15.36 15.66
C HIS A 231 -14.84 16.60 15.36
N THR A 232 -13.52 16.60 15.65
CA THR A 232 -12.66 17.76 15.29
C THR A 232 -12.11 17.66 13.87
N LEU A 233 -12.05 16.45 13.30
CA LEU A 233 -11.37 16.08 12.04
C LEU A 233 -9.84 16.13 12.10
N GLU A 234 -9.28 16.52 13.25
CA GLU A 234 -7.84 16.62 13.47
C GLU A 234 -7.21 15.23 13.63
N VAL A 235 -5.92 15.15 13.29
CA VAL A 235 -5.10 13.96 13.54
C VAL A 235 -4.76 13.88 15.04
N LYS A 236 -4.85 12.68 15.61
CA LYS A 236 -4.53 12.39 17.02
C LYS A 236 -3.03 12.27 17.24
N VAL A 237 -2.29 13.36 17.09
CA VAL A 237 -0.81 13.41 17.12
C VAL A 237 -0.22 12.63 18.31
N GLU A 238 -0.78 12.80 19.51
CA GLU A 238 -0.24 12.20 20.74
C GLU A 238 -0.27 10.68 20.74
N THR A 239 -1.12 10.07 19.90
CA THR A 239 -1.21 8.61 19.76
C THR A 239 -0.12 8.03 18.86
N CYS A 240 0.57 8.87 18.08
CA CYS A 240 1.57 8.44 17.10
C CYS A 240 3.00 8.48 17.66
N THR A 241 3.24 9.32 18.67
CA THR A 241 4.59 9.62 19.22
C THR A 241 5.28 8.44 19.90
N GLY A 242 4.53 7.39 20.22
CA GLY A 242 5.10 6.15 20.75
C GLY A 242 5.99 5.40 19.75
N CYS A 243 5.75 5.56 18.44
CA CYS A 243 6.56 4.94 17.38
C CYS A 243 7.23 5.99 16.48
N HIS A 244 6.60 7.16 16.30
CA HIS A 244 7.13 8.29 15.53
C HIS A 244 7.66 9.35 16.48
N THR A 245 8.85 9.11 17.05
CA THR A 245 9.38 9.90 18.17
C THR A 245 9.69 11.35 17.83
N ASP A 246 9.87 11.66 16.55
CA ASP A 246 10.22 13.00 16.06
C ASP A 246 8.97 13.83 15.68
N VAL A 247 7.77 13.30 15.91
CA VAL A 247 6.50 13.99 15.66
C VAL A 247 6.02 14.70 16.92
N GLU A 248 5.91 16.03 16.87
CA GLU A 248 5.31 16.85 17.94
C GLU A 248 4.02 17.54 17.49
N THR A 249 3.87 17.77 16.18
CA THR A 249 2.78 18.49 15.53
C THR A 249 2.31 17.76 14.26
N VAL A 250 1.17 18.17 13.70
CA VAL A 250 0.66 17.57 12.46
C VAL A 250 1.61 17.83 11.28
N GLU A 251 2.30 18.97 11.29
CA GLU A 251 3.25 19.36 10.26
C GLU A 251 4.48 18.45 10.20
N ASP A 252 4.88 17.87 11.34
CA ASP A 252 6.05 16.99 11.44
C ASP A 252 5.83 15.65 10.72
N PHE A 253 4.58 15.23 10.48
CA PHE A 253 4.31 13.97 9.75
C PHE A 253 4.89 13.96 8.34
N LYS A 254 5.11 15.14 7.72
CA LYS A 254 5.77 15.24 6.41
C LYS A 254 7.21 14.74 6.42
N ASN A 255 7.87 14.78 7.59
CA ASN A 255 9.25 14.35 7.77
C ASN A 255 9.35 12.88 8.19
N VAL A 256 8.22 12.19 8.35
CA VAL A 256 8.23 10.79 8.78
C VAL A 256 8.71 9.90 7.63
N ARG A 257 9.79 9.16 7.91
CA ARG A 257 10.31 8.06 7.11
C ARG A 257 10.63 6.90 8.05
N MET A 258 10.29 5.69 7.65
CA MET A 258 10.50 4.46 8.44
C MET A 258 11.26 3.43 7.59
N ALA A 259 11.72 2.34 8.21
CA ALA A 259 12.51 1.29 7.57
C ALA A 259 11.81 0.57 6.39
N GLY A 260 10.51 0.80 6.19
CA GLY A 260 9.77 0.34 5.02
C GLY A 260 9.68 1.39 3.92
N SER A 261 10.65 2.27 3.76
CA SER A 261 10.81 3.26 2.67
C SER A 261 12.24 3.79 2.64
N LEU A 262 13.20 2.92 2.33
CA LEU A 262 14.64 3.23 2.41
C LEU A 262 15.29 3.54 1.06
N VAL A 263 14.48 3.74 0.02
CA VAL A 263 14.95 4.14 -1.31
C VAL A 263 14.80 5.65 -1.53
N ASP A 264 15.55 6.15 -2.49
CA ASP A 264 15.41 7.49 -3.09
C ASP A 264 14.43 7.37 -4.26
N TYR A 265 13.21 7.88 -4.10
CA TYR A 265 12.16 7.71 -5.10
C TYR A 265 12.24 8.75 -6.20
N ASP A 266 12.54 10.01 -5.86
CA ASP A 266 12.61 11.13 -6.80
C ASP A 266 13.99 11.34 -7.45
N GLY A 267 15.01 10.61 -7.01
CA GLY A 267 16.34 10.58 -7.60
C GLY A 267 17.23 11.77 -7.26
N ASP A 268 16.91 12.54 -6.21
CA ASP A 268 17.68 13.72 -5.81
C ASP A 268 18.88 13.41 -4.88
N GLY A 269 18.97 12.16 -4.41
CA GLY A 269 20.00 11.64 -3.52
C GLY A 269 19.73 11.83 -2.02
N ASP A 270 18.59 12.39 -1.62
CA ASP A 270 18.21 12.63 -0.23
C ASP A 270 17.27 11.56 0.33
N ILE A 271 17.84 10.47 0.84
CA ILE A 271 17.07 9.45 1.54
C ILE A 271 16.70 9.81 2.99
N SER A 272 16.99 11.04 3.45
CA SER A 272 16.75 11.50 4.83
C SER A 272 15.43 12.26 4.99
N GLU A 273 14.85 12.77 3.91
CA GLU A 273 13.55 13.40 3.94
C GLU A 273 12.39 12.41 4.11
N GLY A 274 11.24 12.92 4.53
CA GLY A 274 10.03 12.10 4.67
C GLY A 274 9.38 11.80 3.32
N ILE A 275 8.45 10.85 3.30
CA ILE A 275 7.73 10.45 2.07
C ILE A 275 6.94 11.60 1.43
N ALA A 276 6.66 12.67 2.18
CA ALA A 276 6.06 13.87 1.60
C ALA A 276 7.01 14.62 0.66
N GLY A 277 8.32 14.63 0.93
CA GLY A 277 9.33 15.24 0.07
C GLY A 277 9.46 14.48 -1.25
N GLU A 278 9.63 13.16 -1.14
CA GLU A 278 9.68 12.22 -2.27
C GLU A 278 8.47 12.38 -3.21
N ILE A 279 7.27 12.55 -2.63
CA ILE A 279 6.06 12.79 -3.43
C ILE A 279 6.09 14.17 -4.10
N GLU A 280 6.64 15.20 -3.44
CA GLU A 280 6.80 16.52 -4.03
C GLU A 280 7.78 16.49 -5.21
N GLY A 281 8.97 15.93 -5.04
CA GLY A 281 9.96 15.84 -6.11
C GLY A 281 9.46 15.02 -7.29
N MET A 282 8.85 13.86 -7.05
CA MET A 282 8.18 13.07 -8.09
C MET A 282 7.07 13.86 -8.81
N ARG A 283 6.32 14.69 -8.08
CA ARG A 283 5.28 15.54 -8.65
C ARG A 283 5.86 16.65 -9.51
N GLU A 284 6.99 17.25 -9.13
CA GLU A 284 7.71 18.23 -9.95
C GLU A 284 8.19 17.60 -11.26
N VAL A 285 8.78 16.40 -11.21
CA VAL A 285 9.20 15.65 -12.41
C VAL A 285 8.01 15.32 -13.31
N LEU A 286 6.90 14.82 -12.75
CA LEU A 286 5.68 14.55 -13.51
C LEU A 286 5.12 15.81 -14.15
N TYR A 287 5.06 16.93 -13.43
CA TYR A 287 4.56 18.18 -14.00
C TYR A 287 5.44 18.67 -15.16
N ALA A 288 6.76 18.61 -15.00
CA ALA A 288 7.70 18.96 -16.06
C ALA A 288 7.51 18.05 -17.30
N ALA A 289 7.30 16.74 -17.11
CA ALA A 289 7.01 15.81 -18.19
C ALA A 289 5.68 16.13 -18.91
N ILE A 290 4.64 16.49 -18.15
CA ILE A 290 3.35 16.93 -18.67
C ILE A 290 3.50 18.19 -19.54
N GLN A 291 4.23 19.20 -19.04
CA GLN A 291 4.48 20.44 -19.77
C GLN A 291 5.30 20.20 -21.04
N ALA A 292 6.36 19.39 -20.96
CA ALA A 292 7.20 19.04 -22.10
C ALA A 292 6.39 18.28 -23.17
N TYR A 293 5.59 17.29 -22.79
CA TYR A 293 4.74 16.57 -23.73
C TYR A 293 3.74 17.52 -24.43
N ALA A 294 3.06 18.37 -23.66
CA ALA A 294 2.08 19.32 -24.20
C ALA A 294 2.73 20.34 -25.17
N ALA A 295 3.89 20.91 -24.80
CA ALA A 295 4.59 21.89 -25.62
C ALA A 295 5.28 21.25 -26.84
N ASP A 296 6.09 20.22 -26.63
CA ASP A 296 6.99 19.68 -27.66
C ASP A 296 6.31 18.66 -28.58
N THR A 297 5.36 17.88 -28.06
CA THR A 297 4.65 16.86 -28.85
C THR A 297 3.40 17.44 -29.49
N LEU A 298 2.62 18.24 -28.75
CA LEU A 298 1.33 18.75 -29.23
C LEU A 298 1.41 20.20 -29.77
N GLY A 299 2.49 20.94 -29.47
CA GLY A 299 2.57 22.36 -29.80
C GLY A 299 1.58 23.23 -29.03
N ALA A 300 1.08 22.73 -27.89
CA ALA A 300 0.07 23.37 -27.06
C ALA A 300 0.55 23.39 -25.60
N PRO A 301 1.33 24.39 -25.19
CA PRO A 301 1.77 24.51 -23.81
C PRO A 301 0.60 24.61 -22.86
N LEU A 302 0.79 24.10 -21.63
CA LEU A 302 -0.24 24.08 -20.60
C LEU A 302 0.31 24.57 -19.26
N ILE A 303 -0.61 25.04 -18.44
CA ILE A 303 -0.38 25.36 -17.04
C ILE A 303 -1.44 24.72 -16.16
N TYR A 304 -1.01 24.22 -15.00
CA TYR A 304 -1.88 23.79 -13.92
C TYR A 304 -2.03 24.89 -12.85
N ASP A 305 -3.26 25.12 -12.42
CA ASP A 305 -3.59 25.90 -11.23
C ASP A 305 -4.47 25.07 -10.27
N ALA A 306 -4.02 24.94 -9.02
CA ALA A 306 -4.64 24.05 -8.05
C ALA A 306 -6.01 24.52 -7.56
N VAL A 307 -6.33 25.81 -7.71
CA VAL A 307 -7.51 26.46 -7.10
C VAL A 307 -8.54 26.96 -8.11
N THR A 308 -8.20 27.13 -9.39
CA THR A 308 -9.13 27.60 -10.42
C THR A 308 -9.56 26.46 -11.34
N TYR A 309 -10.87 26.21 -11.43
CA TYR A 309 -11.44 25.29 -12.42
C TYR A 309 -11.26 25.84 -13.86
N PRO A 310 -10.87 25.03 -14.87
CA PRO A 310 -10.79 23.57 -14.90
C PRO A 310 -9.41 22.98 -14.55
N TYR A 311 -8.60 23.67 -13.74
CA TYR A 311 -7.26 23.34 -13.28
C TYR A 311 -6.18 23.41 -14.36
N PHE A 312 -6.45 22.90 -15.56
CA PHE A 312 -5.50 22.95 -16.67
C PHE A 312 -5.95 24.02 -17.68
N PHE A 313 -5.05 24.96 -17.98
CA PHE A 313 -5.25 26.05 -18.94
C PHE A 313 -4.20 25.98 -20.04
N GLY A 314 -4.53 26.55 -21.21
CA GLY A 314 -3.53 26.75 -22.26
C GLY A 314 -2.60 27.91 -21.90
N ASP A 315 -1.28 27.66 -21.94
CA ASP A 315 -0.24 28.66 -21.68
C ASP A 315 0.27 29.24 -23.01
N ALA A 316 -0.60 29.99 -23.70
CA ALA A 316 -0.33 30.44 -25.07
C ALA A 316 0.81 31.47 -25.15
N ASN A 317 1.11 32.16 -24.05
CA ASN A 317 2.16 33.17 -23.95
C ASN A 317 3.47 32.61 -23.35
N ALA A 318 3.45 31.37 -22.86
CA ALA A 318 4.57 30.67 -22.21
C ALA A 318 5.13 31.43 -20.99
N ASP A 319 4.27 32.12 -20.24
CA ASP A 319 4.66 32.87 -19.05
C ASP A 319 4.51 32.09 -17.74
N GLY A 320 3.91 30.90 -17.80
CA GLY A 320 3.76 30.02 -16.65
C GLY A 320 2.84 30.59 -15.57
N ALA A 321 1.85 31.42 -15.91
CA ALA A 321 0.81 31.89 -14.99
C ALA A 321 -0.56 31.98 -15.67
N VAL A 322 -1.62 31.60 -14.94
CA VAL A 322 -3.00 31.79 -15.44
C VAL A 322 -3.31 33.28 -15.56
N THR A 323 -3.28 33.82 -16.77
CA THR A 323 -3.47 35.25 -17.06
C THR A 323 -4.73 35.55 -17.86
N GLU A 324 -5.10 36.85 -17.95
CA GLU A 324 -6.31 37.28 -18.67
C GLU A 324 -6.23 36.89 -20.15
N GLY A 325 -7.13 35.99 -20.57
CA GLY A 325 -7.22 35.49 -21.95
C GLY A 325 -6.82 34.02 -22.11
N GLU A 326 -6.36 33.37 -21.05
CA GLU A 326 -6.09 31.92 -21.07
C GLU A 326 -7.36 31.13 -20.79
N GLU A 327 -7.69 30.24 -21.73
CA GLU A 327 -8.85 29.37 -21.66
C GLU A 327 -8.46 27.99 -21.12
N GLY A 328 -9.45 27.21 -20.70
CA GLY A 328 -9.24 25.83 -20.29
C GLY A 328 -8.52 25.04 -21.39
N PHE A 329 -7.58 24.18 -20.98
CA PHE A 329 -6.77 23.41 -21.92
C PHE A 329 -7.67 22.51 -22.79
N ALA A 330 -7.48 22.56 -24.11
CA ALA A 330 -8.35 21.88 -25.08
C ALA A 330 -7.65 20.78 -25.89
N SER A 331 -6.32 20.75 -25.91
CA SER A 331 -5.54 19.83 -26.74
C SER A 331 -5.30 18.47 -26.06
N TRP A 332 -6.36 17.86 -25.52
CA TRP A 332 -6.25 16.58 -24.81
C TRP A 332 -5.99 15.40 -25.76
N THR A 333 -4.99 14.59 -25.42
CA THR A 333 -4.76 13.24 -25.99
C THR A 333 -5.06 12.19 -24.93
N PRO A 334 -5.29 10.91 -25.30
CA PRO A 334 -5.41 9.84 -24.32
C PRO A 334 -4.22 9.76 -23.37
N ARG A 335 -2.97 9.89 -23.88
CA ARG A 335 -1.75 9.86 -23.06
C ARG A 335 -1.72 10.97 -22.01
N LEU A 336 -1.94 12.20 -22.44
CA LEU A 336 -1.92 13.36 -21.54
C LEU A 336 -3.05 13.30 -20.51
N LEU A 337 -4.23 12.79 -20.88
CA LEU A 337 -5.35 12.65 -19.95
C LEU A 337 -5.02 11.70 -18.79
N ARG A 338 -4.34 10.58 -19.06
CA ARG A 338 -3.91 9.62 -18.02
C ARG A 338 -2.95 10.26 -17.02
N ALA A 339 -1.90 10.92 -17.53
CA ALA A 339 -0.90 11.55 -16.69
C ALA A 339 -1.47 12.75 -15.89
N ALA A 340 -2.28 13.61 -16.53
CA ALA A 340 -2.92 14.73 -15.84
C ALA A 340 -3.93 14.27 -14.78
N TYR A 341 -4.63 13.15 -15.02
CA TYR A 341 -5.49 12.54 -14.03
C TYR A 341 -4.69 12.10 -12.79
N ASN A 342 -3.58 11.38 -12.98
CA ASN A 342 -2.72 10.97 -11.87
C ASN A 342 -2.07 12.16 -11.14
N PHE A 343 -1.65 13.19 -11.88
CA PHE A 343 -1.17 14.44 -11.29
C PHE A 343 -2.23 15.08 -10.37
N GLN A 344 -3.50 15.04 -10.76
CA GLN A 344 -4.59 15.49 -9.91
C GLN A 344 -4.81 14.57 -8.71
N VAL A 345 -4.74 13.24 -8.87
CA VAL A 345 -4.87 12.28 -7.78
C VAL A 345 -3.87 12.58 -6.66
N VAL A 346 -2.59 12.71 -7.00
CA VAL A 346 -1.54 13.02 -6.01
C VAL A 346 -1.66 14.43 -5.42
N SER A 347 -2.30 15.35 -6.13
CA SER A 347 -2.47 16.75 -5.69
C SER A 347 -3.71 16.99 -4.83
N LYS A 348 -4.68 16.07 -4.82
CA LYS A 348 -5.98 16.26 -4.15
C LYS A 348 -6.15 15.45 -2.87
N ASP A 349 -5.11 14.75 -2.41
CA ASP A 349 -5.01 14.18 -1.06
C ASP A 349 -3.83 14.80 -0.30
N PRO A 350 -4.06 15.84 0.52
CA PRO A 350 -2.99 16.48 1.30
C PRO A 350 -2.30 15.55 2.30
N GLY A 351 -2.93 14.43 2.68
CA GLY A 351 -2.37 13.40 3.55
C GLY A 351 -1.83 12.19 2.79
N GLY A 352 -1.68 12.28 1.47
CA GLY A 352 -1.36 11.14 0.61
C GLY A 352 -0.09 10.38 1.01
N TYR A 353 0.91 11.10 1.55
CA TYR A 353 2.14 10.52 2.08
C TYR A 353 1.90 9.56 3.27
N ALA A 354 0.85 9.78 4.07
CA ALA A 354 0.48 8.94 5.21
C ALA A 354 -0.66 7.97 4.90
N HIS A 355 -1.45 8.22 3.86
CA HIS A 355 -2.55 7.33 3.46
C HIS A 355 -2.08 6.18 2.57
N GLY A 356 -1.10 6.40 1.69
CA GLY A 356 -0.67 5.40 0.70
C GLY A 356 0.41 5.93 -0.23
N GLY A 357 1.46 6.55 0.32
CA GLY A 357 2.45 7.29 -0.47
C GLY A 357 3.11 6.47 -1.59
N LYS A 358 3.43 5.20 -1.33
CA LYS A 358 4.00 4.28 -2.33
C LYS A 358 3.10 4.07 -3.55
N TYR A 359 1.79 3.97 -3.34
CA TYR A 359 0.83 3.88 -4.44
C TYR A 359 0.87 5.15 -5.30
N LEU A 360 0.93 6.32 -4.67
CA LEU A 360 1.04 7.61 -5.39
C LEU A 360 2.36 7.72 -6.17
N ILE A 361 3.48 7.28 -5.58
CA ILE A 361 4.79 7.26 -6.24
C ILE A 361 4.75 6.36 -7.48
N GLN A 362 4.18 5.15 -7.39
CA GLN A 362 4.02 4.26 -8.53
C GLN A 362 3.17 4.88 -9.65
N LEU A 363 2.08 5.57 -9.31
CA LEU A 363 1.26 6.29 -10.30
C LEU A 363 2.06 7.39 -11.00
N MET A 364 2.85 8.16 -10.26
CA MET A 364 3.67 9.24 -10.83
C MET A 364 4.78 8.68 -11.71
N TYR A 365 5.52 7.68 -11.24
CA TYR A 365 6.56 7.01 -12.01
C TYR A 365 6.02 6.50 -13.36
N ASP A 366 4.91 5.75 -13.34
CA ASP A 366 4.35 5.18 -14.57
C ASP A 366 3.77 6.27 -15.49
N SER A 367 3.27 7.38 -14.93
CA SER A 367 2.83 8.54 -15.73
C SER A 367 4.01 9.27 -16.39
N ILE A 368 5.14 9.40 -15.69
CA ILE A 368 6.39 9.94 -16.24
C ILE A 368 6.90 9.01 -17.35
N GLU A 369 6.93 7.69 -17.12
CA GLU A 369 7.35 6.68 -18.10
C GLU A 369 6.48 6.73 -19.37
N ASP A 370 5.15 6.83 -19.22
CA ASP A 370 4.20 6.93 -20.34
C ASP A 370 4.42 8.20 -21.18
N LEU A 371 4.76 9.33 -20.56
CA LEU A 371 5.02 10.59 -21.25
C LEU A 371 6.42 10.63 -21.89
N ASN A 372 7.43 10.14 -21.16
CA ASN A 372 8.82 10.08 -21.60
C ASN A 372 9.59 9.02 -20.78
N ALA A 373 9.84 7.86 -21.39
CA ALA A 373 10.59 6.77 -20.76
C ALA A 373 12.03 7.13 -20.33
N GLU A 374 12.65 8.17 -20.89
CA GLU A 374 13.97 8.62 -20.43
C GLU A 374 13.89 9.48 -19.15
N ALA A 375 12.72 10.06 -18.84
CA ALA A 375 12.53 10.95 -17.70
C ALA A 375 12.41 10.20 -16.35
N VAL A 376 12.29 8.87 -16.38
CA VAL A 376 12.38 8.04 -15.14
C VAL A 376 13.80 7.65 -14.77
N ALA A 377 14.80 8.04 -15.58
CA ALA A 377 16.20 7.75 -15.27
C ALA A 377 16.61 8.39 -13.94
N GLY A 378 16.99 7.58 -12.96
CA GLY A 378 17.36 8.01 -11.60
C GLY A 378 16.23 7.92 -10.58
N LEU A 379 14.97 7.77 -11.03
CA LEU A 379 13.82 7.58 -10.13
C LEU A 379 13.71 6.12 -9.69
N THR A 380 13.13 5.89 -8.51
CA THR A 380 12.80 4.54 -8.02
C THR A 380 11.29 4.34 -7.93
N ARG A 381 10.79 3.24 -8.50
CA ARG A 381 9.35 2.92 -8.50
C ARG A 381 8.90 2.08 -7.30
N ILE A 382 9.73 1.12 -6.89
CA ILE A 382 9.36 0.01 -6.01
C ILE A 382 10.34 -0.03 -4.84
N ASP A 383 9.82 -0.31 -3.64
CA ASP A 383 10.63 -0.45 -2.43
C ASP A 383 11.35 -1.82 -2.40
N HIS A 384 12.19 -2.03 -1.39
CA HIS A 384 12.87 -3.29 -1.16
C HIS A 384 11.90 -4.45 -0.90
N GLY A 385 12.29 -5.66 -1.30
CA GLY A 385 11.42 -6.83 -1.48
C GLY A 385 10.36 -7.09 -0.41
N HIS A 386 10.69 -7.05 0.89
CA HIS A 386 9.69 -7.29 1.96
C HIS A 386 8.61 -6.21 2.06
N PHE A 387 8.91 -4.99 1.60
CA PHE A 387 8.02 -3.84 1.61
C PHE A 387 7.51 -3.48 0.20
N ALA A 388 7.83 -4.30 -0.81
CA ALA A 388 7.44 -4.16 -2.20
C ALA A 388 6.02 -4.73 -2.43
N GLY A 389 5.00 -4.06 -1.90
CA GLY A 389 3.62 -4.57 -1.88
C GLY A 389 3.00 -4.81 -3.27
N SER A 390 3.48 -4.13 -4.30
CA SER A 390 3.08 -4.34 -5.70
C SER A 390 3.66 -5.59 -6.35
N GLU A 391 4.66 -6.23 -5.75
CA GLU A 391 5.37 -7.34 -6.39
C GLU A 391 4.62 -8.67 -6.32
N GLU A 392 4.96 -9.57 -7.23
CA GLU A 392 4.34 -10.89 -7.39
C GLU A 392 4.31 -11.69 -6.08
N ALA A 393 5.33 -11.52 -5.23
CA ALA A 393 5.40 -12.16 -3.92
C ALA A 393 4.18 -11.86 -3.03
N PHE A 394 3.45 -10.77 -3.26
CA PHE A 394 2.28 -10.37 -2.47
C PHE A 394 0.99 -10.26 -3.30
N ARG A 395 1.09 -10.15 -4.63
CA ARG A 395 -0.05 -9.99 -5.55
C ARG A 395 -0.51 -11.28 -6.21
N HIS A 396 0.29 -12.36 -6.15
CA HIS A 396 -0.06 -13.64 -6.78
C HIS A 396 -1.45 -14.18 -6.42
N TRP A 397 -1.92 -13.94 -5.19
CA TRP A 397 -3.18 -14.47 -4.67
C TRP A 397 -4.31 -13.43 -4.59
N ASP A 398 -4.17 -12.27 -5.24
CA ASP A 398 -5.20 -11.23 -5.20
C ASP A 398 -6.53 -11.75 -5.78
N GLU A 399 -6.50 -12.52 -6.88
CA GLU A 399 -7.69 -13.13 -7.48
C GLU A 399 -8.28 -14.27 -6.62
N ASP A 400 -7.44 -14.92 -5.81
CA ASP A 400 -7.86 -16.01 -4.92
C ASP A 400 -8.50 -15.49 -3.62
N GLY A 401 -8.38 -14.18 -3.34
CA GLY A 401 -8.93 -13.52 -2.15
C GLY A 401 -8.18 -13.82 -0.84
N GLY A 402 -7.00 -14.47 -0.92
CA GLY A 402 -6.19 -14.77 0.25
C GLY A 402 -5.02 -15.72 -0.06
N VAL A 403 -3.95 -15.57 0.70
CA VAL A 403 -2.75 -16.40 0.59
C VAL A 403 -3.01 -17.77 1.23
N PRO A 404 -2.87 -18.89 0.51
CA PRO A 404 -3.14 -20.22 1.04
C PRO A 404 -2.15 -20.60 2.14
N GLY A 405 -2.57 -21.44 3.10
CA GLY A 405 -1.75 -21.77 4.26
C GLY A 405 -0.36 -22.34 3.98
N SER A 406 -0.15 -23.00 2.83
CA SER A 406 1.18 -23.48 2.41
C SER A 406 2.16 -22.36 2.00
N CYS A 407 1.67 -21.15 1.81
CA CYS A 407 2.42 -19.97 1.34
C CYS A 407 2.34 -18.82 2.35
N ALA A 408 1.27 -18.76 3.15
CA ALA A 408 0.93 -17.65 4.03
C ALA A 408 2.06 -17.29 5.01
N LYS A 409 2.81 -18.27 5.53
CA LYS A 409 3.91 -18.03 6.48
C LYS A 409 4.87 -16.93 6.03
N CYS A 410 5.17 -16.87 4.73
CA CYS A 410 6.22 -15.98 4.19
C CYS A 410 5.68 -14.92 3.22
N HIS A 411 4.42 -15.03 2.82
CA HIS A 411 3.79 -14.15 1.83
C HIS A 411 2.59 -13.38 2.38
N SER A 412 2.44 -13.32 3.71
CA SER A 412 1.40 -12.52 4.36
C SER A 412 1.95 -11.87 5.63
N ALA A 413 1.41 -10.71 5.99
CA ALA A 413 1.83 -9.96 7.17
C ALA A 413 1.70 -10.75 8.50
N ASP A 414 0.65 -11.56 8.63
CA ASP A 414 0.32 -12.23 9.90
C ASP A 414 0.69 -13.73 9.89
N GLY A 415 1.26 -14.22 8.77
CA GLY A 415 1.56 -15.64 8.57
C GLY A 415 2.67 -16.17 9.47
N LEU A 416 3.81 -15.48 9.56
CA LEU A 416 4.91 -15.85 10.44
C LEU A 416 4.52 -15.70 11.93
N PRO A 417 3.93 -14.58 12.38
CA PRO A 417 3.45 -14.46 13.75
C PRO A 417 2.49 -15.59 14.16
N LEU A 418 1.54 -15.96 13.31
CA LEU A 418 0.65 -17.08 13.58
C LEU A 418 1.42 -18.40 13.70
N PHE A 419 2.36 -18.65 12.78
CA PHE A 419 3.16 -19.86 12.80
C PHE A 419 4.00 -19.97 14.08
N LEU A 420 4.59 -18.87 14.54
CA LEU A 420 5.36 -18.84 15.78
C LEU A 420 4.49 -19.04 17.02
N ALA A 421 3.28 -18.47 17.04
CA ALA A 421 2.35 -18.61 18.16
C ALA A 421 1.73 -20.02 18.24
N GLU A 422 1.33 -20.59 17.12
CA GLU A 422 0.46 -21.78 17.08
C GLU A 422 1.12 -23.02 16.44
N GLY A 423 2.30 -22.88 15.84
CA GLY A 423 3.01 -23.97 15.15
C GLY A 423 2.34 -24.45 13.87
N VAL A 424 1.37 -23.69 13.34
CA VAL A 424 0.60 -24.04 12.14
C VAL A 424 0.52 -22.87 11.18
N SER A 425 0.42 -23.18 9.89
CA SER A 425 0.14 -22.19 8.84
C SER A 425 -1.23 -22.48 8.23
N ILE A 426 -2.10 -21.46 8.24
CA ILE A 426 -3.43 -21.47 7.61
C ILE A 426 -3.52 -20.31 6.62
N SER A 427 -4.56 -20.29 5.81
CA SER A 427 -4.75 -19.20 4.86
C SER A 427 -4.88 -17.85 5.56
N GLN A 428 -4.27 -16.83 4.98
CA GLN A 428 -4.25 -15.46 5.50
C GLN A 428 -4.75 -14.48 4.43
N PRO A 429 -5.27 -13.30 4.81
CA PRO A 429 -5.54 -12.23 3.86
C PRO A 429 -4.29 -11.85 3.06
N THR A 430 -4.47 -11.35 1.84
CA THR A 430 -3.38 -10.70 1.10
C THR A 430 -2.95 -9.44 1.85
N SER A 431 -1.65 -9.16 1.85
CA SER A 431 -1.06 -7.99 2.52
C SER A 431 -0.26 -7.16 1.53
N ASN A 432 -0.05 -5.88 1.84
CA ASN A 432 0.75 -5.00 1.01
C ASN A 432 2.23 -5.03 1.44
N GLY A 433 2.88 -6.18 1.22
CA GLY A 433 4.18 -6.49 1.82
C GLY A 433 4.06 -7.10 3.21
N LEU A 434 5.19 -7.26 3.89
CA LEU A 434 5.28 -7.63 5.30
C LEU A 434 5.14 -6.38 6.18
N LYS A 435 4.49 -6.54 7.34
CA LYS A 435 4.44 -5.50 8.39
C LYS A 435 5.65 -5.57 9.29
N CYS A 436 5.96 -4.50 10.03
CA CYS A 436 6.95 -4.53 11.12
C CYS A 436 6.67 -5.68 12.10
N ALA A 437 5.40 -5.84 12.48
CA ALA A 437 4.93 -6.88 13.39
C ALA A 437 5.10 -8.33 12.87
N THR A 438 5.48 -8.51 11.59
CA THR A 438 5.82 -9.84 11.05
C THR A 438 7.07 -10.38 11.73
N CYS A 439 8.05 -9.52 11.97
CA CYS A 439 9.36 -9.87 12.53
C CYS A 439 9.55 -9.33 13.95
N HIS A 440 8.84 -8.26 14.31
CA HIS A 440 8.89 -7.63 15.62
C HIS A 440 7.74 -8.09 16.51
N ASP A 441 8.06 -8.57 17.71
CA ASP A 441 7.06 -8.92 18.73
C ASP A 441 6.58 -7.67 19.50
N SER A 442 7.34 -6.58 19.43
CA SER A 442 6.95 -5.25 19.89
C SER A 442 7.38 -4.21 18.87
N VAL A 443 6.42 -3.47 18.31
CA VAL A 443 6.68 -2.38 17.35
C VAL A 443 6.93 -1.03 18.03
N SER A 444 6.74 -0.92 19.34
CA SER A 444 7.10 0.27 20.13
C SER A 444 8.50 0.15 20.75
N GLU A 445 8.92 -1.07 21.09
CA GLU A 445 10.27 -1.33 21.62
C GLU A 445 11.22 -1.85 20.53
N PHE A 446 10.69 -2.18 19.35
CA PHE A 446 11.38 -2.80 18.23
C PHE A 446 12.11 -4.11 18.58
N THR A 447 11.63 -4.83 19.60
CA THR A 447 12.09 -6.19 19.88
C THR A 447 11.59 -7.16 18.81
N ARG A 448 12.31 -8.28 18.63
CA ARG A 448 12.08 -9.28 17.58
C ARG A 448 11.67 -10.61 18.19
N TYR A 449 10.91 -11.41 17.45
CA TYR A 449 10.58 -12.76 17.91
C TYR A 449 11.85 -13.61 18.05
N ALA A 450 12.02 -14.26 19.19
CA ALA A 450 13.12 -15.21 19.38
C ALA A 450 12.77 -16.56 18.74
N VAL A 451 13.53 -16.96 17.71
CA VAL A 451 13.39 -18.27 17.05
C VAL A 451 14.64 -19.10 17.29
N THR A 452 14.58 -20.01 18.26
CA THR A 452 15.73 -20.81 18.70
C THR A 452 15.87 -22.15 17.98
N SER A 453 14.91 -22.54 17.15
CA SER A 453 15.02 -23.74 16.32
C SER A 453 14.19 -23.63 15.05
N VAL A 454 14.68 -24.22 13.97
CA VAL A 454 13.99 -24.26 12.66
C VAL A 454 14.06 -25.64 12.07
N THR A 455 12.89 -26.20 11.71
CA THR A 455 12.78 -27.49 11.01
C THR A 455 12.71 -27.28 9.49
N PHE A 456 13.71 -27.78 8.79
CA PHE A 456 13.83 -27.71 7.34
C PHE A 456 12.92 -28.74 6.63
N PRO A 457 12.66 -28.60 5.32
CA PRO A 457 11.82 -29.53 4.56
C PRO A 457 12.32 -30.99 4.54
N SER A 458 13.58 -31.26 4.91
CA SER A 458 14.10 -32.62 5.11
C SER A 458 13.61 -33.29 6.39
N GLY A 459 12.98 -32.54 7.29
CA GLY A 459 12.61 -32.97 8.64
C GLY A 459 13.76 -32.83 9.66
N LYS A 460 14.94 -32.35 9.23
CA LYS A 460 16.05 -32.04 10.12
C LYS A 460 15.80 -30.67 10.78
N THR A 461 16.22 -30.55 12.04
CA THR A 461 16.04 -29.33 12.83
C THR A 461 17.40 -28.78 13.21
N ILE A 462 17.58 -27.48 13.00
CA ILE A 462 18.74 -26.72 13.46
C ILE A 462 18.34 -25.98 14.73
N GLU A 463 19.18 -26.08 15.75
CA GLU A 463 19.07 -25.29 16.98
C GLU A 463 20.01 -24.07 16.85
N LEU A 464 19.51 -22.90 17.22
CA LEU A 464 20.23 -21.64 17.19
C LEU A 464 20.56 -21.18 18.61
N GLU A 465 21.70 -20.51 18.76
CA GLU A 465 22.11 -19.98 20.07
C GLU A 465 21.21 -18.81 20.51
N GLU A 466 21.16 -18.56 21.82
CA GLU A 466 20.44 -17.40 22.35
C GLU A 466 21.06 -16.11 21.82
N GLY A 467 20.26 -15.30 21.12
CA GLY A 467 20.71 -14.05 20.49
C GLY A 467 21.09 -14.17 19.01
N ASP A 468 21.02 -15.38 18.42
CA ASP A 468 21.13 -15.55 16.97
C ASP A 468 19.77 -15.34 16.31
N ASP A 469 19.62 -14.20 15.62
CA ASP A 469 18.38 -13.83 14.94
C ASP A 469 18.20 -14.52 13.58
N SER A 470 19.17 -15.33 13.13
CA SER A 470 19.08 -16.06 11.87
C SER A 470 17.86 -16.99 11.82
N GLY A 471 17.37 -17.46 12.99
CA GLY A 471 16.15 -18.26 13.08
C GLY A 471 14.90 -17.58 12.47
N LEU A 472 14.81 -16.25 12.54
CA LEU A 472 13.73 -15.51 11.89
C LEU A 472 13.81 -15.62 10.37
N CYS A 473 15.00 -15.36 9.82
CA CYS A 473 15.25 -15.43 8.38
C CYS A 473 15.01 -16.86 7.87
N LEU A 474 15.55 -17.85 8.59
CA LEU A 474 15.44 -19.28 8.27
C LEU A 474 13.99 -19.78 8.32
N SER A 475 13.10 -19.14 9.07
CA SER A 475 11.68 -19.49 9.07
C SER A 475 11.06 -19.37 7.67
N CYS A 476 11.65 -18.59 6.76
CA CYS A 476 11.21 -18.44 5.38
C CYS A 476 12.27 -18.85 4.35
N HIS A 477 13.53 -18.46 4.53
CA HIS A 477 14.64 -18.70 3.61
C HIS A 477 15.28 -20.10 3.72
N GLN A 478 14.49 -21.11 4.10
CA GLN A 478 14.90 -22.52 4.23
C GLN A 478 14.62 -23.39 2.98
N GLY A 479 14.00 -22.80 1.95
CA GLY A 479 13.45 -23.55 0.82
C GLY A 479 12.17 -24.36 1.16
N ARG A 480 11.58 -25.00 0.15
CA ARG A 480 10.32 -25.76 0.24
C ARG A 480 10.47 -27.24 -0.09
N SER A 481 11.65 -27.69 -0.48
CA SER A 481 11.94 -29.08 -0.85
C SER A 481 13.27 -29.53 -0.28
N SER A 482 13.59 -30.82 -0.42
CA SER A 482 14.82 -31.43 0.06
C SER A 482 15.13 -32.70 -0.72
N LYS A 483 16.32 -33.26 -0.51
CA LYS A 483 16.65 -34.62 -0.97
C LYS A 483 15.57 -35.65 -0.60
N ALA A 484 15.06 -35.61 0.62
CA ALA A 484 14.04 -36.56 1.08
C ALA A 484 12.74 -36.47 0.28
N ALA A 485 12.36 -35.27 -0.17
CA ALA A 485 11.19 -35.08 -1.04
C ALA A 485 11.42 -35.68 -2.43
N VAL A 486 12.62 -35.49 -3.01
CA VAL A 486 13.02 -36.08 -4.28
C VAL A 486 13.04 -37.60 -4.19
N ASP A 487 13.74 -38.17 -3.19
CA ASP A 487 13.79 -39.62 -2.97
C ASP A 487 12.39 -40.23 -2.83
N LYS A 488 11.48 -39.55 -2.12
CA LYS A 488 10.08 -39.98 -1.98
C LYS A 488 9.32 -39.94 -3.30
N ALA A 489 9.50 -38.90 -4.12
CA ALA A 489 8.84 -38.78 -5.42
C ALA A 489 9.32 -39.87 -6.40
N LEU A 490 10.60 -40.24 -6.31
CA LEU A 490 11.21 -41.24 -7.17
C LEU A 490 10.88 -42.67 -6.70
N GLY A 491 11.03 -42.99 -5.42
CA GLY A 491 10.87 -44.36 -4.90
C GLY A 491 11.82 -45.34 -5.58
N ASP A 492 11.34 -46.57 -5.84
CA ASP A 492 12.14 -47.64 -6.48
C ASP A 492 12.05 -47.64 -8.02
N LYS A 493 11.74 -46.50 -8.65
CA LYS A 493 11.61 -46.40 -10.11
C LYS A 493 12.96 -46.60 -10.81
N GLU A 494 12.92 -47.20 -12.00
CA GLU A 494 14.10 -47.38 -12.85
C GLU A 494 14.68 -46.04 -13.29
N LEU A 495 15.99 -45.84 -13.11
CA LEU A 495 16.64 -44.53 -13.21
C LEU A 495 16.47 -43.84 -14.57
N ASP A 496 16.45 -44.65 -15.63
CA ASP A 496 16.52 -44.21 -17.03
C ASP A 496 15.23 -44.48 -17.80
N THR A 497 14.12 -44.70 -17.09
CA THR A 497 12.80 -44.92 -17.70
C THR A 497 11.88 -43.75 -17.40
N VAL A 498 11.23 -43.22 -18.43
CA VAL A 498 10.20 -42.18 -18.28
C VAL A 498 9.03 -42.72 -17.47
N ASP A 499 8.61 -41.97 -16.45
CA ASP A 499 7.47 -42.32 -15.60
C ASP A 499 6.48 -41.16 -15.51
N GLU A 500 5.25 -41.39 -15.95
CA GLU A 500 4.18 -40.39 -16.00
C GLU A 500 3.74 -39.89 -14.61
N GLY A 501 4.15 -40.53 -13.52
CA GLY A 501 3.89 -40.13 -12.15
C GLY A 501 4.93 -39.15 -11.58
N ILE A 502 6.07 -38.95 -12.25
CA ILE A 502 7.10 -38.02 -11.79
C ILE A 502 6.72 -36.58 -12.19
N ARG A 503 6.86 -35.65 -11.24
CA ARG A 503 6.67 -34.22 -11.44
C ARG A 503 7.91 -33.48 -10.96
N PHE A 504 8.16 -32.33 -11.57
CA PHE A 504 9.21 -31.43 -11.12
C PHE A 504 9.00 -31.00 -9.66
N LEU A 505 10.07 -30.97 -8.89
CA LEU A 505 10.09 -30.46 -7.52
C LEU A 505 10.94 -29.18 -7.50
N ASN A 506 10.48 -28.16 -6.81
CA ASN A 506 11.16 -26.88 -6.74
C ASN A 506 11.68 -26.63 -5.31
N ILE A 507 12.97 -26.30 -5.16
CA ILE A 507 13.50 -25.83 -3.87
C ILE A 507 12.85 -24.51 -3.43
N HIS A 508 12.30 -23.75 -4.37
CA HIS A 508 11.75 -22.40 -4.20
C HIS A 508 12.82 -21.31 -3.97
N TYR A 509 12.41 -20.05 -4.12
CA TYR A 509 13.30 -18.88 -4.18
C TYR A 509 14.03 -18.62 -2.84
N PHE A 510 15.26 -18.12 -2.96
CA PHE A 510 16.10 -17.65 -1.86
C PHE A 510 16.26 -18.66 -0.72
N ALA A 511 16.59 -19.92 -1.07
CA ALA A 511 16.83 -20.99 -0.11
C ALA A 511 18.22 -20.92 0.56
N ALA A 512 18.69 -19.70 0.87
CA ALA A 512 20.01 -19.42 1.41
C ALA A 512 20.34 -20.23 2.67
N GLY A 513 19.36 -20.43 3.55
CA GLY A 513 19.50 -21.27 4.73
C GLY A 513 19.82 -22.73 4.38
N ALA A 514 19.14 -23.28 3.36
CA ALA A 514 19.41 -24.65 2.94
C ALA A 514 20.84 -24.79 2.36
N THR A 515 21.34 -23.75 1.70
CA THR A 515 22.70 -23.72 1.15
C THR A 515 23.73 -23.61 2.25
N ARG A 516 23.54 -22.65 3.18
CA ARG A 516 24.46 -22.42 4.29
C ARG A 516 24.67 -23.66 5.15
N TYR A 517 23.60 -24.37 5.51
CA TYR A 517 23.69 -25.57 6.34
C TYR A 517 24.05 -26.85 5.56
N GLY A 518 23.99 -26.83 4.22
CA GLY A 518 24.44 -27.93 3.37
C GLY A 518 23.87 -29.29 3.77
N THR A 519 24.75 -30.29 3.97
CA THR A 519 24.35 -31.67 4.31
C THR A 519 23.66 -31.82 5.66
N GLU A 520 23.76 -30.83 6.55
CA GLU A 520 23.03 -30.85 7.82
C GLU A 520 21.52 -30.70 7.62
N VAL A 521 21.08 -30.13 6.50
CA VAL A 521 19.65 -29.97 6.17
C VAL A 521 19.26 -30.60 4.84
N GLN A 522 20.22 -30.96 3.97
CA GLN A 522 20.03 -31.70 2.72
C GLN A 522 18.98 -31.04 1.80
N GLY A 523 19.13 -29.72 1.60
CA GLY A 523 18.30 -28.96 0.68
C GLY A 523 18.48 -29.41 -0.76
N ALA A 524 19.73 -29.50 -1.22
CA ALA A 524 20.07 -30.04 -2.53
C ALA A 524 19.90 -31.57 -2.58
N TYR A 525 19.81 -32.12 -3.79
CA TYR A 525 19.84 -33.57 -3.98
C TYR A 525 21.29 -34.08 -3.90
N GLU A 526 21.59 -34.74 -2.79
CA GLU A 526 22.86 -35.44 -2.55
C GLU A 526 22.82 -36.87 -3.10
N TYR A 527 23.86 -37.26 -3.83
CA TYR A 527 24.03 -38.59 -4.41
C TYR A 527 24.59 -39.58 -3.38
N ASN A 528 24.01 -40.77 -3.32
CA ASN A 528 24.35 -41.77 -2.32
C ASN A 528 25.81 -42.23 -2.47
N GLY A 529 26.55 -42.24 -1.36
CA GLY A 529 27.95 -42.68 -1.32
C GLY A 529 28.98 -41.55 -1.41
N ASN A 530 28.52 -40.32 -1.70
CA ASN A 530 29.37 -39.13 -1.67
C ASN A 530 29.26 -38.40 -0.32
N GLU A 531 30.33 -37.70 0.04
CA GLU A 531 30.36 -36.79 1.18
C GLU A 531 30.14 -35.36 0.69
N TYR A 532 29.41 -34.57 1.48
CA TYR A 532 29.03 -33.20 1.16
C TYR A 532 29.37 -32.26 2.32
N ALA A 533 29.68 -31.01 2.01
CA ALA A 533 29.92 -29.97 3.00
C ALA A 533 28.66 -29.72 3.85
N GLY A 534 28.89 -29.54 5.16
CA GLY A 534 27.85 -29.17 6.14
C GLY A 534 27.76 -27.65 6.28
N TYR A 535 27.50 -27.20 7.50
CA TYR A 535 27.42 -25.78 7.83
C TYR A 535 28.65 -25.00 7.36
N PHE A 536 28.40 -23.92 6.63
CA PHE A 536 29.41 -22.95 6.28
C PHE A 536 29.59 -21.95 7.42
N GLU A 537 30.61 -22.20 8.23
CA GLU A 537 31.08 -21.28 9.25
C GLU A 537 31.95 -20.19 8.61
N HIS A 538 31.52 -18.94 8.74
CA HIS A 538 32.30 -17.78 8.35
C HIS A 538 33.05 -17.21 9.57
N VAL A 539 33.83 -16.15 9.40
CA VAL A 539 34.55 -15.50 10.52
C VAL A 539 33.57 -14.90 11.54
N PRO A 540 33.93 -14.84 12.84
CA PRO A 540 33.09 -14.23 13.86
C PRO A 540 32.72 -12.79 13.54
N GLY A 541 31.43 -12.44 13.68
CA GLY A 541 30.89 -11.12 13.33
C GLY A 541 30.48 -10.99 11.86
N ALA A 542 30.52 -12.09 11.11
CA ALA A 542 29.96 -12.27 9.77
C ALA A 542 29.39 -13.70 9.60
N ASP A 543 28.97 -14.30 10.71
CA ASP A 543 28.52 -15.69 10.83
C ASP A 543 27.01 -15.82 11.05
N GLN A 544 26.26 -14.71 11.09
CA GLN A 544 24.79 -14.67 11.10
C GLN A 544 24.23 -13.93 9.88
N CYS A 545 22.95 -14.15 9.56
CA CYS A 545 22.32 -13.57 8.37
C CYS A 545 22.38 -12.02 8.36
N PHE A 546 22.05 -11.38 9.48
CA PHE A 546 22.00 -9.91 9.57
C PHE A 546 23.38 -9.25 9.68
N GLU A 547 24.44 -10.02 9.88
CA GLU A 547 25.80 -9.48 9.94
C GLU A 547 26.33 -9.19 8.53
N CYS A 548 25.76 -9.83 7.51
CA CYS A 548 26.05 -9.57 6.10
C CYS A 548 24.91 -8.82 5.39
N HIS A 549 23.65 -9.06 5.78
CA HIS A 549 22.48 -8.51 5.12
C HIS A 549 21.75 -7.47 5.97
N ASN A 550 21.37 -6.36 5.33
CA ASN A 550 20.42 -5.45 5.92
C ASN A 550 19.01 -6.06 5.86
N ALA A 551 18.39 -6.28 7.03
CA ALA A 551 17.08 -6.95 7.11
C ALA A 551 15.91 -6.15 6.49
N HIS A 552 16.06 -4.84 6.33
CA HIS A 552 15.02 -3.96 5.80
C HIS A 552 15.22 -3.64 4.33
N GLN A 553 16.46 -3.37 3.90
CA GLN A 553 16.80 -3.11 2.50
C GLN A 553 16.96 -4.40 1.69
N LEU A 554 17.21 -5.53 2.36
CA LEU A 554 17.49 -6.83 1.73
C LEU A 554 18.72 -6.82 0.82
N GLU A 555 19.66 -5.94 1.14
CA GLU A 555 20.93 -5.77 0.45
C GLU A 555 22.09 -6.28 1.31
N VAL A 556 23.20 -6.61 0.66
CA VAL A 556 24.45 -6.99 1.33
C VAL A 556 25.21 -5.71 1.68
N GLU A 557 25.66 -5.59 2.93
CA GLU A 557 26.46 -4.44 3.37
C GLU A 557 27.93 -4.59 2.94
N VAL A 558 28.26 -4.16 1.71
CA VAL A 558 29.59 -4.41 1.13
C VAL A 558 30.70 -3.55 1.75
N GLU A 559 30.52 -2.23 1.76
CA GLU A 559 31.58 -1.27 2.12
C GLU A 559 32.10 -1.48 3.54
N ASP A 560 31.20 -1.71 4.50
CA ASP A 560 31.56 -1.78 5.93
C ASP A 560 31.75 -3.21 6.46
N LYS A 561 31.40 -4.26 5.70
CA LYS A 561 31.52 -5.67 6.18
C LYS A 561 32.49 -6.49 5.34
N CYS A 562 32.36 -6.42 4.01
CA CYS A 562 33.10 -7.31 3.13
C CYS A 562 34.48 -6.74 2.76
N SER A 563 34.57 -5.43 2.54
CA SER A 563 35.79 -4.77 2.04
C SER A 563 36.99 -4.85 3.00
N GLU A 564 36.73 -5.12 4.29
CA GLU A 564 37.79 -5.28 5.30
C GLU A 564 38.65 -6.53 5.08
N CYS A 565 38.06 -7.58 4.49
CA CYS A 565 38.70 -8.89 4.31
C CYS A 565 38.78 -9.33 2.85
N HIS A 566 37.88 -8.81 1.99
CA HIS A 566 37.80 -9.11 0.57
C HIS A 566 38.06 -7.84 -0.25
N GLU A 567 38.75 -7.96 -1.38
CA GLU A 567 39.03 -6.84 -2.29
C GLU A 567 37.78 -6.48 -3.12
N VAL A 568 36.72 -6.01 -2.45
CA VAL A 568 35.41 -5.70 -3.03
C VAL A 568 34.96 -4.28 -2.67
N SER A 569 34.24 -3.63 -3.56
CA SER A 569 33.72 -2.27 -3.38
C SER A 569 32.24 -2.10 -3.77
N SER A 570 31.64 -3.14 -4.35
CA SER A 570 30.26 -3.17 -4.81
C SER A 570 29.66 -4.57 -4.64
N VAL A 571 28.34 -4.69 -4.77
CA VAL A 571 27.64 -5.99 -4.71
C VAL A 571 28.10 -6.90 -5.85
N GLU A 572 28.36 -6.33 -7.02
CA GLU A 572 28.88 -7.04 -8.20
C GLU A 572 30.27 -7.64 -7.93
N ASP A 573 31.12 -6.91 -7.19
CA ASP A 573 32.46 -7.39 -6.85
C ASP A 573 32.43 -8.65 -5.97
N LEU A 574 31.33 -8.92 -5.25
CA LEU A 574 31.21 -10.13 -4.42
C LEU A 574 31.37 -11.41 -5.25
N ALA A 575 30.99 -11.40 -6.52
CA ALA A 575 31.14 -12.53 -7.43
C ALA A 575 32.63 -12.89 -7.68
N THR A 576 33.56 -11.95 -7.42
CA THR A 576 35.01 -12.15 -7.56
C THR A 576 35.67 -12.78 -6.33
N ILE A 577 34.92 -12.93 -5.22
CA ILE A 577 35.47 -13.45 -3.98
C ILE A 577 36.01 -14.87 -4.17
N ARG A 578 37.28 -15.04 -3.80
CA ARG A 578 38.03 -16.29 -3.83
C ARG A 578 39.01 -16.36 -2.65
N GLY A 579 39.16 -17.53 -2.05
CA GLY A 579 40.24 -17.77 -1.08
C GLY A 579 41.57 -18.07 -1.78
N GLU A 580 42.70 -17.65 -1.21
CA GLU A 580 44.05 -17.79 -1.81
C GLU A 580 44.41 -19.23 -2.24
N GLU A 581 43.89 -20.25 -1.54
CA GLU A 581 44.16 -21.67 -1.80
C GLU A 581 43.00 -22.40 -2.51
N THR A 582 42.04 -21.66 -3.07
CA THR A 582 40.90 -22.28 -3.77
C THR A 582 41.38 -22.94 -5.07
N PRO A 583 41.17 -24.26 -5.24
CA PRO A 583 41.46 -24.94 -6.51
C PRO A 583 40.54 -24.46 -7.64
N ASP A 584 41.00 -24.61 -8.87
CA ASP A 584 40.17 -24.58 -10.08
C ASP A 584 39.20 -25.78 -10.02
N TYR A 585 37.94 -25.49 -9.69
CA TYR A 585 36.90 -26.49 -9.47
C TYR A 585 36.27 -26.96 -10.77
N ASP A 586 36.06 -26.06 -11.73
CA ASP A 586 35.45 -26.35 -13.02
C ASP A 586 36.44 -26.84 -14.10
N GLY A 587 37.74 -26.81 -13.81
CA GLY A 587 38.80 -27.34 -14.65
C GLY A 587 39.06 -26.56 -15.94
N ASP A 588 38.60 -25.30 -16.04
CA ASP A 588 38.78 -24.46 -17.24
C ASP A 588 40.17 -23.80 -17.33
N GLY A 589 40.93 -23.84 -16.24
CA GLY A 589 42.28 -23.30 -16.11
C GLY A 589 42.35 -21.87 -15.57
N ASP A 590 41.23 -21.21 -15.29
CA ASP A 590 41.16 -19.89 -14.67
C ASP A 590 41.14 -19.99 -13.14
N THR A 591 42.32 -19.89 -12.54
CA THR A 591 42.45 -19.86 -11.07
C THR A 591 42.23 -18.47 -10.47
N THR A 592 41.80 -17.49 -11.26
CA THR A 592 41.66 -16.08 -10.84
C THR A 592 40.22 -15.61 -10.72
N GLU A 593 39.26 -16.29 -11.35
CA GLU A 593 37.85 -16.00 -11.15
C GLU A 593 37.35 -16.38 -9.74
N GLY A 594 36.29 -15.72 -9.31
CA GLY A 594 35.65 -16.01 -8.02
C GLY A 594 34.84 -17.29 -8.05
N ILE A 595 34.38 -17.74 -6.87
CA ILE A 595 33.56 -18.96 -6.75
C ILE A 595 32.26 -18.90 -7.58
N ALA A 596 31.75 -17.70 -7.85
CA ALA A 596 30.59 -17.52 -8.71
C ALA A 596 30.87 -17.94 -10.17
N GLY A 597 32.08 -17.68 -10.69
CA GLY A 597 32.51 -18.10 -12.02
C GLY A 597 32.55 -19.62 -12.14
N GLU A 598 33.24 -20.26 -11.20
CA GLU A 598 33.36 -21.72 -11.09
C GLU A 598 31.98 -22.40 -11.09
N ILE A 599 31.03 -21.85 -10.33
CA ILE A 599 29.65 -22.35 -10.27
C ILE A 599 28.92 -22.11 -11.60
N SER A 600 29.12 -20.96 -12.25
CA SER A 600 28.50 -20.63 -13.54
C SER A 600 28.91 -21.61 -14.63
N THR A 601 30.21 -21.93 -14.75
CA THR A 601 30.70 -22.89 -15.74
C THR A 601 30.18 -24.30 -15.46
N LEU A 602 30.14 -24.73 -14.20
CA LEU A 602 29.56 -26.02 -13.81
C LEU A 602 28.04 -26.07 -14.09
N MET A 603 27.33 -24.96 -13.94
CA MET A 603 25.91 -24.84 -14.29
C MET A 603 25.68 -25.01 -15.79
N ASP A 604 26.51 -24.38 -16.63
CA ASP A 604 26.46 -24.55 -18.08
C ASP A 604 26.74 -26.00 -18.50
N ALA A 605 27.75 -26.62 -17.89
CA ALA A 605 28.08 -28.03 -18.12
C ALA A 605 26.95 -28.97 -17.68
N LEU A 606 26.32 -28.71 -16.53
CA LEU A 606 25.18 -29.48 -16.04
C LEU A 606 23.97 -29.34 -16.98
N TYR A 607 23.65 -28.12 -17.42
CA TYR A 607 22.55 -27.90 -18.34
C TYR A 607 22.77 -28.60 -19.67
N ALA A 608 23.98 -28.54 -20.23
CA ALA A 608 24.33 -29.27 -21.44
C ALA A 608 24.19 -30.80 -21.26
N ALA A 609 24.59 -31.34 -20.10
CA ALA A 609 24.41 -32.76 -19.78
C ALA A 609 22.93 -33.14 -19.63
N ILE A 610 22.12 -32.27 -19.01
CA ILE A 610 20.66 -32.40 -18.93
C ILE A 610 20.03 -32.48 -20.32
N GLN A 611 20.38 -31.56 -21.22
CA GLN A 611 19.85 -31.53 -22.59
C GLN A 611 20.26 -32.77 -23.39
N THR A 612 21.53 -33.17 -23.28
CA THR A 612 22.06 -34.36 -23.98
C THR A 612 21.34 -35.62 -23.55
N TYR A 613 21.24 -35.85 -22.25
CA TYR A 613 20.55 -37.02 -21.73
C TYR A 613 19.06 -37.03 -22.08
N ALA A 614 18.39 -35.89 -21.97
CA ALA A 614 16.97 -35.76 -22.28
C ALA A 614 16.69 -36.08 -23.76
N ALA A 615 17.56 -35.65 -24.67
CA ALA A 615 17.43 -35.98 -26.10
C ALA A 615 17.62 -37.48 -26.40
N GLU A 616 18.38 -38.20 -25.58
CA GLU A 616 18.64 -39.63 -25.75
C GLU A 616 17.61 -40.55 -25.07
N ASN A 617 17.07 -40.12 -23.92
CA ASN A 617 16.28 -40.98 -23.02
C ASN A 617 14.85 -40.48 -22.77
N ALA A 618 14.52 -39.26 -23.19
CA ALA A 618 13.22 -38.61 -22.95
C ALA A 618 12.85 -37.65 -24.10
N THR A 619 12.01 -36.65 -23.82
CA THR A 619 11.80 -35.52 -24.74
C THR A 619 12.94 -34.51 -24.55
N PRO A 620 13.43 -33.84 -25.61
CA PRO A 620 14.32 -32.68 -25.45
C PRO A 620 13.75 -31.64 -24.48
N ILE A 621 14.62 -31.00 -23.71
CA ILE A 621 14.25 -30.15 -22.58
C ILE A 621 14.86 -28.75 -22.75
N VAL A 622 14.10 -27.73 -22.37
CA VAL A 622 14.56 -26.35 -22.26
C VAL A 622 14.16 -25.77 -20.91
N TYR A 623 15.02 -24.92 -20.36
CA TYR A 623 14.81 -24.21 -19.11
C TYR A 623 14.46 -22.73 -19.37
N ASP A 624 13.48 -22.20 -18.65
CA ASP A 624 13.15 -20.78 -18.57
C ASP A 624 12.98 -20.35 -17.11
N THR A 625 13.84 -19.44 -16.65
CA THR A 625 13.81 -18.98 -15.26
C THR A 625 12.58 -18.13 -14.91
N HIS A 626 11.90 -17.57 -15.92
CA HIS A 626 10.78 -16.63 -15.78
C HIS A 626 9.41 -17.27 -15.97
N ALA A 627 9.34 -18.53 -16.43
CA ALA A 627 8.07 -19.20 -16.71
C ALA A 627 7.94 -20.48 -15.88
N TYR A 628 6.91 -20.59 -15.04
CA TYR A 628 6.57 -21.86 -14.38
C TYR A 628 6.02 -22.87 -15.39
N PRO A 629 6.42 -24.16 -15.38
CA PRO A 629 7.16 -24.90 -14.34
C PRO A 629 8.69 -24.95 -14.53
N TYR A 630 9.27 -23.93 -15.18
CA TYR A 630 10.68 -23.72 -15.47
C TYR A 630 11.31 -24.66 -16.48
N PHE A 631 10.84 -25.90 -16.57
CA PHE A 631 11.26 -26.85 -17.58
C PHE A 631 10.14 -27.14 -18.57
N PHE A 632 10.46 -27.05 -19.85
CA PHE A 632 9.54 -27.21 -20.97
C PHE A 632 10.09 -28.22 -21.97
N ALA A 633 9.18 -28.85 -22.72
CA ALA A 633 9.55 -29.65 -23.87
C ALA A 633 10.12 -28.73 -24.97
N ASP A 634 11.29 -29.07 -25.48
CA ASP A 634 11.90 -28.40 -26.63
C ASP A 634 11.45 -29.10 -27.92
N ASP A 635 10.82 -28.33 -28.81
CA ASP A 635 10.36 -28.80 -30.12
C ASP A 635 11.46 -28.73 -31.20
N GLY A 636 12.69 -28.41 -30.80
CA GLY A 636 13.85 -28.25 -31.65
C GLY A 636 14.13 -26.81 -32.05
N THR A 637 13.37 -25.85 -31.51
CA THR A 637 13.61 -24.40 -31.69
C THR A 637 14.46 -23.79 -30.58
N GLY A 638 14.63 -24.50 -29.46
CA GLY A 638 15.24 -23.94 -28.25
C GLY A 638 14.33 -22.97 -27.50
N ALA A 639 13.06 -22.85 -27.88
CA ALA A 639 12.06 -22.05 -27.19
C ALA A 639 11.15 -22.94 -26.31
N PRO A 640 10.60 -22.39 -25.19
CA PRO A 640 9.67 -23.13 -24.34
C PRO A 640 8.42 -23.60 -25.10
N GLY A 641 8.22 -24.92 -25.18
CA GLY A 641 6.98 -25.55 -25.63
C GLY A 641 6.01 -25.82 -24.47
N ASP A 642 5.37 -26.99 -24.49
CA ASP A 642 4.53 -27.44 -23.36
C ASP A 642 5.37 -27.73 -22.11
N GLY A 643 4.76 -27.65 -20.91
CA GLY A 643 5.45 -28.00 -19.66
C GLY A 643 6.03 -29.42 -19.70
N TYR A 644 7.26 -29.58 -19.19
CA TYR A 644 8.00 -30.84 -19.34
C TYR A 644 7.35 -31.99 -18.56
N SER A 645 7.13 -33.13 -19.23
CA SER A 645 6.34 -34.24 -18.70
C SER A 645 6.99 -35.62 -18.79
N THR A 646 8.11 -35.77 -19.51
CA THR A 646 8.79 -37.06 -19.73
C THR A 646 9.96 -37.27 -18.76
N TRP A 647 9.73 -36.99 -17.48
CA TRP A 647 10.74 -37.12 -16.43
C TRP A 647 11.19 -38.58 -16.22
N THR A 648 12.50 -38.80 -16.19
CA THR A 648 13.12 -39.99 -15.59
C THR A 648 13.61 -39.66 -14.17
N PRO A 649 13.78 -40.66 -13.29
CA PRO A 649 14.37 -40.42 -11.97
C PRO A 649 15.75 -39.77 -12.01
N ARG A 650 16.60 -40.11 -12.98
CA ARG A 650 17.91 -39.47 -13.16
C ARG A 650 17.77 -38.00 -13.53
N LEU A 651 16.94 -37.71 -14.53
CA LEU A 651 16.73 -36.34 -15.02
C LEU A 651 16.16 -35.41 -13.94
N LEU A 652 15.23 -35.89 -13.10
CA LEU A 652 14.68 -35.08 -12.01
C LEU A 652 15.75 -34.66 -11.00
N LYS A 653 16.70 -35.54 -10.65
CA LYS A 653 17.76 -35.24 -9.67
C LYS A 653 18.65 -34.10 -10.15
N ALA A 654 19.11 -34.20 -11.40
CA ALA A 654 19.94 -33.17 -12.02
C ALA A 654 19.18 -31.85 -12.21
N ALA A 655 17.95 -31.90 -12.72
CA ALA A 655 17.12 -30.71 -12.91
C ALA A 655 16.77 -30.02 -11.58
N TYR A 656 16.57 -30.78 -10.50
CA TYR A 656 16.37 -30.24 -9.16
C TYR A 656 17.59 -29.44 -8.67
N ASN A 657 18.80 -30.00 -8.82
CA ASN A 657 20.04 -29.30 -8.44
C ASN A 657 20.34 -28.11 -9.36
N TYR A 658 20.02 -28.20 -10.65
CA TYR A 658 20.13 -27.05 -11.56
C TYR A 658 19.22 -25.90 -11.12
N GLN A 659 17.93 -26.20 -10.88
CA GLN A 659 16.99 -25.20 -10.32
C GLN A 659 17.47 -24.65 -8.98
N TYR A 660 18.08 -25.50 -8.14
CA TYR A 660 18.54 -25.09 -6.83
C TYR A 660 19.46 -23.87 -6.90
N VAL A 661 20.49 -23.94 -7.74
CA VAL A 661 21.46 -22.85 -7.90
C VAL A 661 20.81 -21.63 -8.54
N GLN A 662 19.91 -21.83 -9.50
CA GLN A 662 19.18 -20.71 -10.13
C GLN A 662 18.29 -19.92 -9.16
N LYS A 663 17.90 -20.54 -8.04
CA LYS A 663 16.99 -19.94 -7.05
C LYS A 663 17.70 -19.53 -5.76
N ASP A 664 19.02 -19.64 -5.69
CA ASP A 664 19.86 -19.03 -4.66
C ASP A 664 21.00 -18.22 -5.32
N PRO A 665 20.77 -16.95 -5.70
CA PRO A 665 21.79 -16.14 -6.38
C PRO A 665 23.04 -15.88 -5.52
N GLY A 666 22.93 -16.00 -4.19
CA GLY A 666 24.05 -15.89 -3.26
C GLY A 666 24.76 -17.22 -2.97
N ALA A 667 24.42 -18.31 -3.67
CA ALA A 667 24.90 -19.67 -3.39
C ALA A 667 26.44 -19.76 -3.28
N PHE A 668 27.16 -18.99 -4.10
CA PHE A 668 28.62 -18.94 -4.08
C PHE A 668 29.19 -18.44 -2.74
N ALA A 669 28.49 -17.50 -2.08
CA ALA A 669 28.87 -16.93 -0.79
C ALA A 669 28.27 -17.71 0.39
N HIS A 670 27.06 -18.27 0.24
CA HIS A 670 26.40 -19.00 1.31
C HIS A 670 27.08 -20.33 1.64
N ASN A 671 27.49 -21.10 0.62
CA ASN A 671 28.26 -22.35 0.77
C ASN A 671 28.77 -22.87 -0.59
N GLY A 672 29.67 -22.13 -1.24
CA GLY A 672 30.11 -22.45 -2.61
C GLY A 672 30.68 -23.87 -2.77
N LYS A 673 31.36 -24.41 -1.75
CA LYS A 673 31.88 -25.79 -1.79
C LYS A 673 30.77 -26.84 -1.88
N TYR A 674 29.71 -26.68 -1.08
CA TYR A 674 28.54 -27.57 -1.14
C TYR A 674 27.91 -27.56 -2.53
N VAL A 675 27.82 -26.36 -3.14
CA VAL A 675 27.24 -26.16 -4.46
C VAL A 675 28.06 -26.84 -5.55
N VAL A 676 29.37 -26.59 -5.59
CA VAL A 676 30.30 -27.25 -6.51
C VAL A 676 30.20 -28.78 -6.41
N GLN A 677 30.13 -29.34 -5.20
CA GLN A 677 30.03 -30.79 -4.99
C GLN A 677 28.80 -31.39 -5.65
N PHE A 678 27.60 -30.84 -5.41
CA PHE A 678 26.39 -31.44 -6.00
C PHE A 678 26.27 -31.16 -7.50
N LEU A 679 26.87 -30.08 -8.02
CA LEU A 679 26.90 -29.80 -9.46
C LEU A 679 27.78 -30.82 -10.18
N ILE A 680 29.02 -31.03 -9.73
CA ILE A 680 29.94 -32.04 -10.29
C ILE A 680 29.30 -33.42 -10.25
N ASP A 681 28.69 -33.80 -9.13
CA ASP A 681 28.05 -35.09 -8.99
C ASP A 681 26.82 -35.24 -9.90
N SER A 682 26.08 -34.15 -10.14
CA SER A 682 24.96 -34.15 -11.09
C SER A 682 25.44 -34.30 -12.53
N ILE A 683 26.52 -33.62 -12.92
CA ILE A 683 27.14 -33.77 -14.24
C ILE A 683 27.58 -35.23 -14.45
N ALA A 684 28.25 -35.81 -13.46
CA ALA A 684 28.69 -37.20 -13.50
C ALA A 684 27.51 -38.18 -13.60
N ASP A 685 26.44 -37.98 -12.82
CA ASP A 685 25.24 -38.84 -12.88
C ASP A 685 24.55 -38.74 -14.25
N MET A 686 24.58 -37.58 -14.90
CA MET A 686 24.06 -37.39 -16.26
C MET A 686 24.99 -37.94 -17.36
N GLY A 687 26.15 -38.48 -17.01
CA GLY A 687 27.12 -39.06 -17.95
C GLY A 687 28.13 -38.07 -18.53
N GLY A 688 28.23 -36.85 -17.99
CA GLY A 688 29.25 -35.87 -18.35
C GLY A 688 30.64 -36.27 -17.86
N ASP A 689 31.68 -35.75 -18.54
CA ASP A 689 33.08 -35.98 -18.15
C ASP A 689 33.51 -34.96 -17.09
N VAL A 690 33.70 -35.44 -15.86
CA VAL A 690 34.14 -34.63 -14.72
C VAL A 690 35.62 -34.82 -14.40
N SER A 691 36.39 -35.47 -15.27
CA SER A 691 37.79 -35.82 -14.97
C SER A 691 38.74 -34.63 -14.86
N ALA A 692 38.35 -33.48 -15.41
CA ALA A 692 39.06 -32.21 -15.28
C ALA A 692 38.68 -31.43 -14.02
N TYR A 693 37.53 -31.72 -13.40
CA TYR A 693 36.99 -30.95 -12.29
C TYR A 693 37.68 -31.31 -10.97
N THR A 694 37.83 -30.32 -10.10
CA THR A 694 38.29 -30.54 -8.72
C THR A 694 37.09 -30.52 -7.79
N ARG A 695 36.65 -31.69 -7.32
CA ARG A 695 35.58 -31.76 -6.32
C ARG A 695 36.15 -31.45 -4.91
N PRO A 696 35.67 -30.42 -4.20
CA PRO A 696 36.16 -30.05 -2.87
C PRO A 696 35.74 -31.00 -1.76
#